data_AF-A0AA35W5X5-F1
#
_entry.id   AF-A0AA35W5X5-F1
#
_cell.length_a   1.000
_cell.length_b   1.000
_cell.length_c   1.000
_cell.angle_alpha   90.00
_cell.angle_beta   90.00
_cell.angle_gamma   90.00
#
_symmetry.space_group_name_H-M   'P 1'
#
loop_
_entity.id
_entity.type
_entity.pdbx_description
1 polymer ?
#
loop_
_entity_poly.entity_id
_entity_poly.type
_entity_poly.pdbx_seq_one_letter_code
_entity_poly.pdbx_strand_id
1 'polypeptide(L)'
;MQVLPKRRSAAIFQPMQTTRARPWIAKIAGAFLSASTSSQSRQTAAETDSSSRRTSELGIQMISKSLHEQIFGSEPRVSEEAVKKSKRHLMSHGINVDAGGTKPLRDVDVELPPLTGCNVNDHFVNIAKQQIEPYLSLAQELAKTNLPQMPKKWQFSTGWTKYNGNKATAVPYPDETALVLDVEVCVRDSERPVLATAVSGSHWYSWVSKRLASHEDYSVEVQEDGTTARSLIPLEPEADECEMVGEEKSQWKQRVVVGHNVGYDRARIKEQYLLKGPKTKFLDTLSLHVCIAGQTAAQKLVWKKHNGNSQVASGQGSEGWLSVSSPNGLADVHWLHVGSHNGTSRIDKEKRNVFVKGRIQDVRKQFQSLMRYCANDVVSTHEVLGVLLPQFLQRCPHPVTLAGMLEMGGAYMPVDASWNKYIADCEYVYEEMGGEIKAKLMALADDACTYMHGKRYLESPWLCNLDWSTKKFRGKSKKSDMKKLLDQLERYYELRDEEFRLGGAEREDGEGRELEEGEGKEEGGSVGKSDFFISGDGPAKRAVHMPGYPEWYRSLCMRRSDEQWCPGAVLVSAQTRVAPYLLRMKWKGFPLHYHNSLGWGYIVPQNIRPGEVLEWDEEDNVGVQIAGNSDKNLSHSPLDDGEGEGALFGIEAEVNVFAKSKRQVHHSEKEEEKEAEGEGEGEGGTKRRENIETPFGTTDDVVHLRNGKTYYFFKLPHKDGSELNVGNPLAKSFLHQMETGTLTSAAGRLGQRILTLNSAISFWRSARQRILEQFVVWEEKDNSSENSDRLKK
;
A
#
# COMPACT_ATOMS: atom_id res chain seq x y z
N MET A 1 -48.28 -4.83 -32.87
CA MET A 1 -48.27 -6.28 -32.57
C MET A 1 -47.35 -6.50 -31.38
N GLN A 2 -47.93 -6.44 -30.19
CA GLN A 2 -47.28 -6.76 -28.93
C GLN A 2 -46.87 -8.23 -28.91
N VAL A 3 -45.67 -8.55 -28.43
CA VAL A 3 -45.41 -9.81 -27.72
C VAL A 3 -44.42 -9.53 -26.58
N LEU A 4 -44.96 -9.59 -25.36
CA LEU A 4 -44.28 -9.59 -24.06
C LEU A 4 -43.21 -10.69 -23.95
N PRO A 5 -42.26 -10.56 -23.01
CA PRO A 5 -41.79 -11.73 -22.29
C PRO A 5 -42.03 -11.63 -20.77
N LYS A 6 -42.62 -12.74 -20.31
CA LYS A 6 -42.96 -13.18 -18.96
C LYS A 6 -41.87 -12.93 -17.90
N ARG A 7 -42.31 -12.41 -16.74
CA ARG A 7 -41.67 -12.66 -15.43
C ARG A 7 -41.74 -14.15 -15.10
N ARG A 8 -40.62 -14.73 -14.67
CA ARG A 8 -40.58 -15.92 -13.81
C ARG A 8 -39.48 -15.80 -12.75
N SER A 9 -39.98 -15.81 -11.52
CA SER A 9 -39.46 -16.22 -10.21
C SER A 9 -37.97 -16.47 -9.95
N ALA A 10 -37.61 -16.04 -8.74
CA ALA A 10 -36.45 -16.42 -7.96
C ALA A 10 -36.08 -17.91 -8.07
N ALA A 11 -34.78 -18.16 -8.25
CA ALA A 11 -34.16 -19.46 -8.06
C ALA A 11 -32.97 -19.31 -7.11
N ILE A 12 -33.10 -20.00 -5.99
CA ILE A 12 -32.08 -20.31 -4.98
C ILE A 12 -30.88 -20.95 -5.68
N PHE A 13 -29.68 -20.39 -5.51
CA PHE A 13 -28.44 -20.96 -6.05
C PHE A 13 -27.97 -22.10 -5.14
N GLN A 14 -28.23 -23.34 -5.55
CA GLN A 14 -27.42 -24.50 -5.16
C GLN A 14 -26.28 -24.71 -6.18
N PRO A 15 -25.11 -25.22 -5.76
CA PRO A 15 -23.95 -25.37 -6.63
C PRO A 15 -24.14 -26.54 -7.61
N MET A 16 -24.18 -26.25 -8.91
CA MET A 16 -24.15 -27.28 -9.96
C MET A 16 -22.74 -27.82 -10.16
N GLN A 17 -22.64 -29.14 -10.00
CA GLN A 17 -21.51 -29.98 -10.39
C GLN A 17 -21.19 -29.83 -11.88
N THR A 18 -19.97 -29.39 -12.22
CA THR A 18 -19.48 -29.39 -13.60
C THR A 18 -18.90 -30.77 -13.94
N THR A 19 -19.55 -31.45 -14.89
CA THR A 19 -19.01 -32.63 -15.58
C THR A 19 -18.30 -32.24 -16.89
N ARG A 20 -17.30 -33.05 -17.24
CA ARG A 20 -16.57 -33.16 -18.53
C ARG A 20 -15.46 -32.15 -18.83
N ALA A 21 -14.27 -32.48 -18.30
CA ALA A 21 -12.98 -32.03 -18.84
C ALA A 21 -12.70 -32.66 -20.22
N ARG A 22 -12.09 -31.87 -21.12
CA ARG A 22 -11.73 -32.21 -22.51
C ARG A 22 -10.48 -33.12 -22.60
N PRO A 23 -10.30 -33.90 -23.69
CA PRO A 23 -9.42 -35.09 -23.74
C PRO A 23 -7.91 -34.83 -23.76
N TRP A 24 -7.43 -33.58 -23.72
CA TRP A 24 -6.00 -33.28 -23.77
C TRP A 24 -5.33 -33.31 -22.38
N ILE A 25 -6.09 -33.06 -21.30
CA ILE A 25 -5.61 -33.19 -19.92
C ILE A 25 -5.30 -34.66 -19.58
N ALA A 26 -5.97 -35.62 -20.23
CA ALA A 26 -5.71 -37.05 -20.06
C ALA A 26 -4.35 -37.50 -20.63
N LYS A 27 -3.77 -36.79 -21.61
CA LYS A 27 -2.46 -37.15 -22.19
C LYS A 27 -1.28 -36.68 -21.32
N ILE A 28 -1.43 -35.57 -20.60
CA ILE A 28 -0.40 -35.08 -19.66
C ILE A 28 -0.48 -35.88 -18.35
N ALA A 29 -1.68 -36.24 -17.89
CA ALA A 29 -1.85 -37.18 -16.78
C ALA A 29 -1.27 -38.57 -17.11
N GLY A 30 -1.41 -39.04 -18.35
CA GLY A 30 -0.84 -40.33 -18.80
C GLY A 30 0.69 -40.38 -18.82
N ALA A 31 1.36 -39.28 -19.15
CA ALA A 31 2.83 -39.21 -19.14
C ALA A 31 3.42 -39.10 -17.72
N PHE A 32 2.69 -38.47 -16.78
CA PHE A 32 3.06 -38.48 -15.36
C PHE A 32 2.78 -39.83 -14.68
N LEU A 33 1.78 -40.58 -15.15
CA LEU A 33 1.45 -41.92 -14.65
C LEU A 33 2.35 -43.03 -15.21
N SER A 34 2.96 -42.88 -16.39
CA SER A 34 3.90 -43.89 -16.92
C SER A 34 5.32 -43.79 -16.35
N ALA A 35 5.67 -42.70 -15.67
CA ALA A 35 6.88 -42.61 -14.84
C ALA A 35 6.68 -43.20 -13.43
N SER A 36 5.44 -43.56 -13.07
CA SER A 36 5.06 -44.10 -11.77
C SER A 36 4.84 -45.63 -11.76
N THR A 37 5.02 -46.31 -12.90
CA THR A 37 4.86 -47.76 -13.03
C THR A 37 6.14 -48.57 -12.79
N SER A 38 7.29 -47.94 -12.56
CA SER A 38 8.48 -48.62 -12.00
C SER A 38 8.48 -48.64 -10.46
N SER A 39 7.56 -47.92 -9.81
CA SER A 39 7.45 -47.81 -8.34
C SER A 39 6.44 -48.77 -7.69
N GLN A 40 5.63 -49.52 -8.46
CA GLN A 40 4.61 -50.42 -7.90
C GLN A 40 5.12 -51.81 -7.50
N SER A 41 6.38 -52.17 -7.79
CA SER A 41 7.01 -53.41 -7.27
C SER A 41 7.75 -53.22 -5.94
N ARG A 42 7.76 -52.01 -5.34
CA ARG A 42 8.38 -51.74 -4.02
C ARG A 42 7.38 -51.57 -2.88
N GLN A 43 6.08 -51.64 -3.12
CA GLN A 43 5.05 -51.35 -2.10
C GLN A 43 4.74 -52.50 -1.13
N THR A 44 5.45 -53.65 -1.22
CA THR A 44 5.30 -54.77 -0.27
C THR A 44 6.56 -55.03 0.58
N ALA A 45 7.52 -54.10 0.65
CA ALA A 45 8.79 -54.30 1.35
C ALA A 45 9.17 -53.18 2.35
N ALA A 46 8.22 -52.62 3.10
CA ALA A 46 8.51 -51.51 4.02
C ALA A 46 7.86 -51.61 5.42
N GLU A 47 7.49 -52.81 5.87
CA GLU A 47 7.11 -53.07 7.28
C GLU A 47 8.23 -53.73 8.12
N THR A 48 9.40 -53.94 7.53
CA THR A 48 10.57 -54.50 8.22
C THR A 48 11.78 -53.60 8.03
N ASP A 49 11.86 -52.49 8.79
CA ASP A 49 13.09 -52.13 9.48
C ASP A 49 12.84 -51.07 10.58
N SER A 50 12.87 -51.49 11.84
CA SER A 50 12.97 -50.58 12.98
C SER A 50 14.42 -50.20 13.30
N SER A 51 15.42 -50.83 12.65
CA SER A 51 16.82 -50.75 13.03
C SER A 51 17.63 -49.63 12.35
N SER A 52 17.08 -48.99 11.31
CA SER A 52 17.80 -48.01 10.48
C SER A 52 17.48 -46.54 10.78
N ARG A 53 16.49 -46.25 11.64
CA ARG A 53 16.04 -44.87 11.89
C ARG A 53 16.96 -44.15 12.85
N ARG A 54 17.51 -43.03 12.38
CA ARG A 54 18.36 -42.16 13.19
C ARG A 54 17.51 -41.29 14.12
N THR A 55 17.78 -41.38 15.42
CA THR A 55 17.16 -40.53 16.45
C THR A 55 18.25 -39.79 17.23
N SER A 56 17.91 -38.61 17.74
CA SER A 56 18.77 -37.89 18.68
C SER A 56 18.70 -38.49 20.08
N GLU A 57 19.59 -38.06 20.98
CA GLU A 57 19.62 -38.40 22.41
C GLU A 57 18.38 -37.90 23.18
N LEU A 58 17.58 -37.04 22.54
CA LEU A 58 16.29 -36.54 22.99
C LEU A 58 15.11 -37.27 22.31
N GLY A 59 15.34 -38.38 21.61
CA GLY A 59 14.26 -39.16 20.98
C GLY A 59 13.61 -38.48 19.76
N ILE A 60 14.15 -37.36 19.28
CA ILE A 60 13.67 -36.68 18.07
C ILE A 60 14.18 -37.44 16.84
N GLN A 61 13.29 -37.76 15.91
CA GLN A 61 13.64 -38.38 14.64
C GLN A 61 14.47 -37.42 13.77
N MET A 62 15.63 -37.88 13.31
CA MET A 62 16.55 -37.13 12.47
C MET A 62 16.37 -37.51 11.00
N ILE A 63 17.10 -36.84 10.10
CA ILE A 63 17.22 -37.27 8.70
C ILE A 63 17.73 -38.72 8.61
N SER A 64 17.39 -39.41 7.53
CA SER A 64 17.83 -40.78 7.26
C SER A 64 19.34 -40.91 7.29
N LYS A 65 19.81 -42.12 7.61
CA LYS A 65 21.25 -42.40 7.73
C LYS A 65 22.00 -42.15 6.43
N SER A 66 21.42 -42.51 5.28
CA SER A 66 21.98 -42.28 3.94
C SER A 66 22.21 -40.79 3.68
N LEU A 67 21.20 -39.95 3.93
CA LEU A 67 21.30 -38.50 3.80
C LEU A 67 22.30 -37.90 4.79
N HIS A 68 22.34 -38.41 6.03
CA HIS A 68 23.30 -37.94 7.02
C HIS A 68 24.75 -38.21 6.60
N GLU A 69 25.03 -39.43 6.14
CA GLU A 69 26.36 -39.82 5.64
C GLU A 69 26.78 -38.98 4.44
N GLN A 70 25.85 -38.65 3.54
CA GLN A 70 26.12 -37.80 2.38
C GLN A 70 26.37 -36.33 2.75
N ILE A 71 25.60 -35.76 3.67
CA ILE A 71 25.63 -34.33 3.99
C ILE A 71 26.69 -33.98 5.04
N PHE A 72 26.80 -34.81 6.08
CA PHE A 72 27.61 -34.53 7.27
C PHE A 72 28.74 -35.53 7.49
N GLY A 73 28.71 -36.68 6.80
CA GLY A 73 29.69 -37.75 6.99
C GLY A 73 29.51 -38.45 8.32
N SER A 74 30.32 -38.07 9.32
CA SER A 74 30.36 -38.74 10.62
C SER A 74 29.39 -38.14 11.64
N GLU A 75 29.00 -38.95 12.63
CA GLU A 75 28.10 -38.49 13.69
C GLU A 75 28.83 -37.58 14.70
N PRO A 76 28.21 -36.45 15.09
CA PRO A 76 28.78 -35.59 16.11
C PRO A 76 28.76 -36.27 17.47
N ARG A 77 29.83 -36.13 18.25
CA ARG A 77 29.85 -36.57 19.65
C ARG A 77 29.09 -35.58 20.53
N VAL A 78 28.07 -36.05 21.23
CA VAL A 78 27.24 -35.23 22.13
C VAL A 78 27.67 -35.45 23.59
N SER A 79 27.79 -34.36 24.36
CA SER A 79 28.08 -34.41 25.80
C SER A 79 26.83 -34.79 26.60
N GLU A 80 26.96 -35.77 27.50
CA GLU A 80 25.87 -36.19 28.38
C GLU A 80 25.34 -35.05 29.27
N GLU A 81 26.21 -34.14 29.69
CA GLU A 81 25.83 -32.97 30.49
C GLU A 81 24.89 -32.03 29.72
N ALA A 82 25.16 -31.84 28.43
CA ALA A 82 24.34 -31.03 27.54
C ALA A 82 22.96 -31.66 27.32
N VAL A 83 22.89 -32.98 27.16
CA VAL A 83 21.63 -33.73 27.06
C VAL A 83 20.81 -33.58 28.35
N LYS A 84 21.42 -33.79 29.52
CA LYS A 84 20.76 -33.63 30.83
C LYS A 84 20.26 -32.20 31.06
N LYS A 85 21.03 -31.19 30.66
CA LYS A 85 20.62 -29.79 30.73
C LYS A 85 19.42 -29.51 29.83
N SER A 86 19.45 -30.02 28.60
CA SER A 86 18.36 -29.86 27.62
C SER A 86 17.07 -30.53 28.09
N LYS A 87 17.14 -31.78 28.60
CA LYS A 87 15.98 -32.48 29.18
C LYS A 87 15.35 -31.71 30.34
N ARG A 88 16.16 -31.20 31.28
CA ARG A 88 15.65 -30.36 32.39
C ARG A 88 14.98 -29.08 31.91
N HIS A 89 15.56 -28.42 30.90
CA HIS A 89 15.00 -27.20 30.34
C HIS A 89 13.65 -27.46 29.64
N LEU A 90 13.56 -28.54 28.86
CA LEU A 90 12.31 -28.95 28.22
C LEU A 90 11.23 -29.31 29.24
N MET A 91 11.60 -30.03 30.31
CA MET A 91 10.68 -30.34 31.42
C MET A 91 10.15 -29.08 32.10
N SER A 92 10.98 -28.05 32.30
CA SER A 92 10.51 -26.77 32.88
C SER A 92 9.50 -26.01 32.01
N HIS A 93 9.45 -26.31 30.70
CA HIS A 93 8.46 -25.77 29.75
C HIS A 93 7.29 -26.74 29.52
N GLY A 94 7.13 -27.78 30.35
CA GLY A 94 6.05 -28.76 30.23
C GLY A 94 6.23 -29.80 29.12
N ILE A 95 7.41 -29.87 28.50
CA ILE A 95 7.72 -30.83 27.42
C ILE A 95 8.46 -32.03 28.03
N ASN A 96 7.75 -33.15 28.22
CA ASN A 96 8.36 -34.39 28.70
C ASN A 96 8.85 -35.26 27.54
N VAL A 97 10.16 -35.27 27.32
CA VAL A 97 10.83 -36.03 26.26
C VAL A 97 10.79 -37.55 26.50
N ASP A 98 10.77 -37.98 27.76
CA ASP A 98 10.83 -39.40 28.13
C ASP A 98 9.42 -40.06 28.14
N ALA A 99 8.35 -39.28 27.92
CA ALA A 99 6.96 -39.76 27.92
C ALA A 99 6.53 -40.49 26.61
N GLY A 100 7.43 -40.66 25.64
CA GLY A 100 7.20 -41.53 24.47
C GLY A 100 6.06 -41.11 23.53
N GLY A 101 5.67 -39.83 23.53
CA GLY A 101 4.46 -39.34 22.86
C GLY A 101 4.52 -39.13 21.35
N THR A 102 5.71 -39.19 20.73
CA THR A 102 5.85 -38.95 19.28
C THR A 102 5.85 -40.24 18.49
N LYS A 103 4.78 -40.49 17.73
CA LYS A 103 4.77 -41.52 16.70
C LYS A 103 5.82 -41.17 15.63
N PRO A 104 6.78 -42.05 15.32
CA PRO A 104 7.79 -41.76 14.31
C PRO A 104 7.15 -41.65 12.93
N LEU A 105 7.59 -40.66 12.16
CA LEU A 105 7.21 -40.48 10.77
C LEU A 105 7.95 -41.49 9.88
N ARG A 106 7.46 -41.70 8.66
CA ARG A 106 8.14 -42.53 7.66
C ARG A 106 9.49 -41.91 7.33
N ASP A 107 10.50 -42.77 7.17
CA ASP A 107 11.83 -42.30 6.79
C ASP A 107 11.87 -41.92 5.31
N VAL A 108 12.72 -40.96 4.96
CA VAL A 108 12.85 -40.42 3.60
C VAL A 108 14.24 -40.76 3.08
N ASP A 109 14.28 -41.58 2.04
CA ASP A 109 15.52 -41.95 1.36
C ASP A 109 15.53 -41.35 -0.05
N VAL A 110 16.35 -40.31 -0.24
CA VAL A 110 16.49 -39.56 -1.49
C VAL A 110 17.97 -39.49 -1.82
N GLU A 111 18.35 -39.89 -3.03
CA GLU A 111 19.71 -39.73 -3.51
C GLU A 111 19.95 -38.27 -3.95
N LEU A 112 20.78 -37.54 -3.21
CA LEU A 112 21.17 -36.18 -3.59
C LEU A 112 22.34 -36.22 -4.60
N PRO A 113 22.50 -35.19 -5.45
CA PRO A 113 23.71 -35.04 -6.25
C PRO A 113 24.98 -34.98 -5.38
N PRO A 114 26.15 -35.39 -5.91
CA PRO A 114 27.40 -35.29 -5.19
C PRO A 114 27.70 -33.85 -4.76
N LEU A 115 28.16 -33.69 -3.51
CA LEU A 115 28.63 -32.40 -3.02
C LEU A 115 29.94 -32.02 -3.73
N THR A 116 30.03 -30.77 -4.16
CA THR A 116 31.25 -30.18 -4.74
C THR A 116 32.28 -29.75 -3.68
N GLY A 117 31.97 -29.87 -2.39
CA GLY A 117 32.83 -29.48 -1.27
C GLY A 117 32.81 -30.51 -0.15
N CYS A 118 33.71 -30.37 0.83
CA CYS A 118 33.89 -31.31 1.93
C CYS A 118 32.76 -31.26 2.98
N ASN A 119 31.95 -30.20 2.97
CA ASN A 119 30.78 -30.01 3.81
C ASN A 119 29.78 -29.11 3.06
N VAL A 120 28.59 -28.94 3.65
CA VAL A 120 27.51 -28.11 3.07
C VAL A 120 27.95 -26.68 2.81
N ASN A 121 28.71 -26.06 3.72
CA ASN A 121 29.15 -24.68 3.55
C ASN A 121 30.11 -24.54 2.36
N ASP A 122 31.11 -25.41 2.25
CA ASP A 122 32.05 -25.42 1.13
C ASP A 122 31.34 -25.71 -0.19
N HIS A 123 30.35 -26.60 -0.18
CA HIS A 123 29.50 -26.86 -1.34
C HIS A 123 28.81 -25.57 -1.82
N PHE A 124 28.14 -24.83 -0.93
CA PHE A 124 27.48 -23.57 -1.27
C PHE A 124 28.46 -22.49 -1.76
N VAL A 125 29.66 -22.42 -1.16
CA VAL A 125 30.71 -21.50 -1.61
C VAL A 125 31.17 -21.86 -3.03
N ASN A 126 31.41 -23.14 -3.31
CA ASN A 126 31.92 -23.61 -4.59
C ASN A 126 30.91 -23.41 -5.72
N ILE A 127 29.64 -23.78 -5.51
CA ILE A 127 28.60 -23.59 -6.52
C ILE A 127 28.35 -22.10 -6.80
N ALA A 128 28.35 -21.25 -5.76
CA ALA A 128 28.12 -19.84 -5.94
C ALA A 128 29.27 -19.17 -6.69
N LYS A 129 30.52 -19.50 -6.35
CA LYS A 129 31.70 -19.04 -7.10
C LYS A 129 31.58 -19.42 -8.57
N GLN A 130 31.28 -20.68 -8.87
CA GLN A 130 31.15 -21.16 -10.25
C GLN A 130 30.08 -20.40 -11.04
N GLN A 131 28.95 -20.06 -10.40
CA GLN A 131 27.85 -19.33 -11.04
C GLN A 131 28.17 -17.84 -11.29
N ILE A 132 28.85 -17.18 -10.35
CA ILE A 132 29.08 -15.74 -10.39
C ILE A 132 30.39 -15.33 -11.04
N GLU A 133 31.40 -16.21 -11.10
CA GLU A 133 32.77 -15.87 -11.54
C GLU A 133 32.81 -15.10 -12.88
N PRO A 134 32.08 -15.51 -13.93
CA PRO A 134 32.09 -14.77 -15.19
C PRO A 134 31.56 -13.34 -15.05
N TYR A 135 30.52 -13.15 -14.25
CA TYR A 135 29.89 -11.83 -14.03
C TYR A 135 30.71 -10.96 -13.09
N LEU A 136 31.28 -11.56 -12.03
CA LEU A 136 32.13 -10.86 -11.08
C LEU A 136 33.40 -10.33 -11.75
N SER A 137 34.03 -11.14 -12.61
CA SER A 137 35.21 -10.74 -13.38
C SER A 137 34.91 -9.52 -14.27
N LEU A 138 33.81 -9.58 -15.03
CA LEU A 138 33.37 -8.48 -15.88
C LEU A 138 33.05 -7.20 -15.08
N ALA A 139 32.38 -7.33 -13.94
CA ALA A 139 32.05 -6.19 -13.08
C ALA A 139 33.31 -5.56 -12.46
N GLN A 140 34.28 -6.37 -12.02
CA GLN A 140 35.55 -5.91 -11.47
C GLN A 140 36.43 -5.23 -12.53
N GLU A 141 36.45 -5.75 -13.76
CA GLU A 141 37.16 -5.12 -14.88
C GLU A 141 36.53 -3.76 -15.21
N LEU A 142 35.20 -3.71 -15.33
CA LEU A 142 34.48 -2.48 -15.60
C LEU A 142 34.73 -1.43 -14.50
N ALA A 143 34.68 -1.84 -13.23
CA ALA A 143 34.92 -0.98 -12.07
C ALA A 143 36.34 -0.37 -12.03
N LYS A 144 37.33 -1.02 -12.63
CA LYS A 144 38.74 -0.55 -12.67
C LYS A 144 39.09 0.23 -13.93
N THR A 145 38.26 0.13 -14.97
CA THR A 145 38.57 0.71 -16.28
C THR A 145 38.32 2.21 -16.29
N ASN A 146 39.24 2.97 -16.91
CA ASN A 146 39.01 4.39 -17.20
C ASN A 146 38.06 4.54 -18.38
N LEU A 147 36.97 5.29 -18.18
CA LEU A 147 35.96 5.46 -19.23
C LEU A 147 36.53 6.19 -20.46
N PRO A 148 36.08 5.83 -21.68
CA PRO A 148 36.45 6.54 -22.90
C PRO A 148 35.94 7.98 -22.88
N GLN A 149 36.55 8.85 -23.68
CA GLN A 149 36.15 10.26 -23.77
C GLN A 149 34.67 10.39 -24.20
N MET A 150 33.89 11.12 -23.40
CA MET A 150 32.48 11.39 -23.69
C MET A 150 32.31 12.14 -25.03
N PRO A 151 31.36 11.73 -25.88
CA PRO A 151 31.05 12.43 -27.13
C PRO A 151 30.63 13.89 -26.89
N LYS A 152 31.17 14.82 -27.69
CA LYS A 152 30.81 16.25 -27.57
C LYS A 152 29.39 16.55 -28.07
N LYS A 153 28.94 15.78 -29.07
CA LYS A 153 27.64 15.90 -29.72
C LYS A 153 27.02 14.52 -29.87
N TRP A 154 25.79 14.38 -29.40
CA TRP A 154 25.03 13.14 -29.49
C TRP A 154 24.22 13.10 -30.79
N GLN A 155 24.11 11.94 -31.42
CA GLN A 155 23.32 11.77 -32.63
C GLN A 155 21.84 11.56 -32.28
N PHE A 156 20.98 12.32 -32.94
CA PHE A 156 19.52 12.17 -32.82
C PHE A 156 19.02 11.23 -33.92
N SER A 157 19.26 9.93 -33.75
CA SER A 157 18.85 8.88 -34.70
C SER A 157 18.24 7.71 -33.94
N THR A 158 17.19 7.11 -34.50
CA THR A 158 16.47 5.98 -33.90
C THR A 158 17.37 4.77 -33.67
N GLY A 159 17.18 4.08 -32.55
CA GLY A 159 17.94 2.89 -32.18
C GLY A 159 19.29 3.21 -31.54
N TRP A 160 20.16 2.21 -31.47
CA TRP A 160 21.48 2.37 -30.86
C TRP A 160 22.48 3.06 -31.80
N THR A 161 23.26 3.95 -31.21
CA THR A 161 24.41 4.60 -31.85
C THR A 161 25.63 4.37 -30.97
N LYS A 162 26.67 3.76 -31.55
CA LYS A 162 27.99 3.55 -30.96
C LYS A 162 28.90 4.73 -31.26
N TYR A 163 29.67 5.17 -30.27
CA TYR A 163 30.60 6.28 -30.40
C TYR A 163 32.03 5.81 -30.14
N ASN A 164 32.90 6.02 -31.13
CA ASN A 164 34.34 5.93 -30.98
C ASN A 164 34.92 7.35 -31.03
N GLY A 165 35.06 7.97 -29.85
CA GLY A 165 35.30 9.40 -29.72
C GLY A 165 34.14 10.21 -30.30
N ASN A 166 34.39 10.94 -31.39
CA ASN A 166 33.36 11.73 -32.07
C ASN A 166 32.74 11.02 -33.29
N LYS A 167 33.21 9.81 -33.65
CA LYS A 167 32.65 9.06 -34.77
C LYS A 167 31.45 8.25 -34.28
N ALA A 168 30.28 8.55 -34.82
CA ALA A 168 29.03 7.87 -34.50
C ALA A 168 28.68 6.82 -35.58
N THR A 169 28.32 5.61 -35.16
CA THR A 169 27.93 4.50 -36.04
C THR A 169 26.66 3.84 -35.49
N ALA A 170 25.65 3.66 -36.32
CA ALA A 170 24.44 2.94 -35.93
C ALA A 170 24.75 1.45 -35.72
N VAL A 171 24.26 0.87 -34.63
CA VAL A 171 24.40 -0.55 -34.30
C VAL A 171 23.03 -1.09 -33.85
N PRO A 172 22.75 -2.40 -33.99
CA PRO A 172 21.50 -2.97 -33.51
C PRO A 172 21.45 -3.11 -31.98
N TYR A 173 22.60 -3.40 -31.35
CA TYR A 173 22.77 -3.54 -29.90
C TYR A 173 24.26 -3.30 -29.53
N PRO A 174 24.59 -3.06 -28.25
CA PRO A 174 25.99 -2.91 -27.82
C PRO A 174 26.78 -4.23 -27.88
N ASP A 175 28.02 -4.18 -28.39
CA ASP A 175 28.87 -5.36 -28.58
C ASP A 175 29.52 -5.88 -27.28
N GLU A 176 29.77 -4.99 -26.32
CA GLU A 176 30.56 -5.30 -25.12
C GLU A 176 29.76 -6.04 -24.04
N THR A 177 30.46 -6.91 -23.30
CA THR A 177 29.88 -7.78 -22.26
C THR A 177 29.73 -7.10 -20.90
N ALA A 178 30.30 -5.92 -20.69
CA ALA A 178 30.19 -5.15 -19.45
C ALA A 178 29.80 -3.70 -19.76
N LEU A 179 28.66 -3.26 -19.24
CA LEU A 179 28.07 -1.96 -19.53
C LEU A 179 27.57 -1.29 -18.25
N VAL A 180 27.70 0.03 -18.15
CA VAL A 180 26.89 0.85 -17.25
C VAL A 180 25.77 1.46 -18.08
N LEU A 181 24.52 1.37 -17.61
CA LEU A 181 23.33 1.76 -18.35
C LEU A 181 22.42 2.63 -17.48
N ASP A 182 21.83 3.65 -18.11
CA ASP A 182 20.74 4.47 -17.58
C ASP A 182 19.67 4.68 -18.65
N VAL A 183 18.39 4.61 -18.26
CA VAL A 183 17.23 4.72 -19.16
C VAL A 183 16.27 5.79 -18.66
N GLU A 184 15.92 6.71 -19.56
CA GLU A 184 15.00 7.80 -19.28
C GLU A 184 13.63 7.62 -19.96
N VAL A 185 12.60 8.04 -19.24
CA VAL A 185 11.19 7.88 -19.60
C VAL A 185 10.46 9.22 -19.45
N CYS A 186 9.66 9.59 -20.46
CA CYS A 186 8.81 10.78 -20.38
C CYS A 186 7.46 10.43 -19.70
N VAL A 187 7.37 10.60 -18.39
CA VAL A 187 6.26 10.08 -17.54
C VAL A 187 4.88 10.57 -17.99
N ARG A 188 4.77 11.84 -18.44
CA ARG A 188 3.49 12.40 -18.92
C ARG A 188 2.99 11.80 -20.24
N ASP A 189 3.87 11.13 -20.96
CA ASP A 189 3.64 10.66 -22.32
C ASP A 189 3.42 9.14 -22.35
N SER A 190 4.31 8.36 -21.74
CA SER A 190 4.12 6.93 -21.47
C SER A 190 5.21 6.39 -20.54
N GLU A 191 5.04 5.17 -20.03
CA GLU A 191 6.08 4.48 -19.25
C GLU A 191 7.19 3.81 -20.11
N ARG A 192 7.09 3.94 -21.44
CA ARG A 192 8.02 3.35 -22.41
C ARG A 192 9.35 4.12 -22.45
N PRO A 193 10.47 3.45 -22.77
CA PRO A 193 11.77 4.11 -22.83
C PRO A 193 11.82 5.19 -23.93
N VAL A 194 12.43 6.32 -23.61
CA VAL A 194 12.59 7.47 -24.53
C VAL A 194 14.04 7.63 -24.95
N LEU A 195 14.95 7.57 -23.98
CA LEU A 195 16.40 7.63 -24.18
C LEU A 195 17.07 6.55 -23.33
N ALA A 196 18.20 6.05 -23.81
CA ALA A 196 19.12 5.32 -22.95
C ALA A 196 20.55 5.75 -23.25
N THR A 197 21.37 5.78 -22.21
CA THR A 197 22.81 6.02 -22.35
C THR A 197 23.55 4.87 -21.73
N ALA A 198 24.55 4.36 -22.43
CA ALA A 198 25.41 3.32 -21.90
C ALA A 198 26.88 3.60 -22.19
N VAL A 199 27.75 3.08 -21.33
CA VAL A 199 29.20 3.13 -21.52
C VAL A 199 29.81 1.78 -21.19
N SER A 200 30.77 1.35 -22.02
CA SER A 200 31.63 0.20 -21.76
C SER A 200 33.05 0.68 -21.43
N GLY A 201 33.96 -0.25 -21.17
CA GLY A 201 35.39 0.08 -21.05
C GLY A 201 36.01 0.68 -22.33
N SER A 202 35.33 0.61 -23.48
CA SER A 202 35.88 1.00 -24.78
C SER A 202 35.06 2.05 -25.53
N HIS A 203 33.72 2.04 -25.42
CA HIS A 203 32.85 2.89 -26.23
C HIS A 203 31.68 3.48 -25.44
N TRP A 204 31.17 4.61 -25.94
CA TRP A 204 29.89 5.19 -25.52
C TRP A 204 28.77 4.73 -26.45
N TYR A 205 27.56 4.69 -25.91
CA TYR A 205 26.34 4.31 -26.61
C TYR A 205 25.19 5.24 -26.24
N SER A 206 24.37 5.59 -27.23
CA SER A 206 23.09 6.23 -27.01
C SER A 206 22.00 5.50 -27.76
N TRP A 207 20.84 5.34 -27.13
CA TRP A 207 19.64 4.84 -27.77
C TRP A 207 18.56 5.92 -27.79
N VAL A 208 17.91 6.09 -28.94
CA VAL A 208 16.77 7.01 -29.11
C VAL A 208 15.56 6.23 -29.58
N SER A 209 14.44 6.40 -28.87
CA SER A 209 13.20 5.71 -29.25
C SER A 209 12.67 6.20 -30.60
N LYS A 210 11.99 5.31 -31.34
CA LYS A 210 11.30 5.67 -32.58
C LYS A 210 10.30 6.81 -32.36
N ARG A 211 9.59 6.77 -31.23
CA ARG A 211 8.62 7.79 -30.80
C ARG A 211 9.28 9.16 -30.56
N LEU A 212 10.48 9.20 -30.01
CA LEU A 212 11.17 10.47 -29.80
C LEU A 212 11.66 11.06 -31.13
N ALA A 213 12.14 10.23 -32.05
CA ALA A 213 12.66 10.69 -33.34
C ALA A 213 11.58 11.01 -34.38
N SER A 214 10.39 10.41 -34.29
CA SER A 214 9.29 10.70 -35.22
C SER A 214 8.75 12.12 -35.02
N HIS A 215 8.60 12.85 -36.14
CA HIS A 215 8.06 14.22 -36.18
C HIS A 215 6.54 14.27 -36.31
N GLU A 216 5.91 13.17 -36.69
CA GLU A 216 4.46 13.06 -36.76
C GLU A 216 3.89 12.90 -35.34
N ASP A 217 2.73 13.50 -35.10
CA ASP A 217 1.91 13.21 -33.93
C ASP A 217 1.55 11.72 -34.01
N TYR A 218 2.39 10.89 -33.39
CA TYR A 218 2.27 9.44 -33.27
C TYR A 218 1.12 9.12 -32.30
N SER A 219 -0.06 9.69 -32.56
CA SER A 219 -1.28 9.58 -31.78
C SER A 219 -2.10 8.35 -32.15
N VAL A 220 -1.69 7.60 -33.18
CA VAL A 220 -2.49 6.50 -33.75
C VAL A 220 -2.08 5.12 -33.20
N GLU A 221 -0.80 4.87 -32.88
CA GLU A 221 -0.38 3.61 -32.21
C GLU A 221 -0.56 3.63 -30.67
N VAL A 222 -1.13 4.70 -30.12
CA VAL A 222 -1.50 4.76 -28.68
C VAL A 222 -2.78 3.97 -28.40
N GLN A 223 -3.52 3.57 -29.44
CA GLN A 223 -4.83 2.91 -29.31
C GLN A 223 -4.79 1.37 -29.43
N GLU A 224 -3.68 0.77 -29.86
CA GLU A 224 -3.54 -0.69 -29.89
C GLU A 224 -2.87 -1.22 -28.61
N ASP A 225 -3.70 -1.77 -27.72
CA ASP A 225 -3.43 -2.80 -26.71
C ASP A 225 -2.00 -2.89 -26.11
N GLY A 226 -1.61 -1.87 -25.35
CA GLY A 226 -0.55 -1.99 -24.33
C GLY A 226 0.91 -1.89 -24.83
N THR A 227 1.87 -2.02 -23.91
CA THR A 227 3.30 -1.97 -24.25
C THR A 227 3.75 -3.33 -24.78
N THR A 228 4.35 -3.38 -25.97
CA THR A 228 4.91 -4.61 -26.55
C THR A 228 6.44 -4.59 -26.53
N ALA A 229 7.05 -5.77 -26.66
CA ALA A 229 8.50 -5.95 -26.66
C ALA A 229 9.22 -5.14 -27.76
N ARG A 230 8.58 -4.85 -28.90
CA ARG A 230 9.16 -4.03 -30.00
C ARG A 230 9.45 -2.58 -29.61
N SER A 231 8.76 -2.08 -28.59
CA SER A 231 8.92 -0.70 -28.10
C SER A 231 10.02 -0.56 -27.04
N LEU A 232 10.64 -1.67 -26.65
CA LEU A 232 11.69 -1.74 -25.63
C LEU A 232 13.10 -1.67 -26.25
N ILE A 233 14.10 -1.49 -25.39
CA ILE A 233 15.50 -1.35 -25.78
C ILE A 233 16.10 -2.75 -26.00
N PRO A 234 16.61 -3.07 -27.20
CA PRO A 234 17.30 -4.34 -27.44
C PRO A 234 18.72 -4.29 -26.88
N LEU A 235 19.16 -5.30 -26.14
CA LEU A 235 20.56 -5.43 -25.70
C LEU A 235 21.26 -6.66 -26.28
N GLU A 236 20.53 -7.58 -26.89
CA GLU A 236 21.06 -8.82 -27.45
C GLU A 236 20.48 -9.06 -28.86
N PRO A 237 21.12 -9.92 -29.67
CA PRO A 237 20.55 -10.35 -30.94
C PRO A 237 19.21 -11.07 -30.75
N GLU A 238 18.32 -10.96 -31.75
CA GLU A 238 17.04 -11.69 -31.74
C GLU A 238 17.30 -13.20 -31.76
N ALA A 239 16.47 -13.97 -31.05
CA ALA A 239 16.63 -15.41 -30.92
C ALA A 239 16.60 -16.14 -32.28
N ASP A 240 15.91 -15.58 -33.28
CA ASP A 240 15.82 -16.11 -34.65
C ASP A 240 17.01 -15.71 -35.54
N GLU A 241 17.76 -14.65 -35.19
CA GLU A 241 19.01 -14.25 -35.88
C GLU A 241 20.23 -15.05 -35.39
N CYS A 242 20.09 -15.82 -34.32
CA CYS A 242 21.06 -16.84 -33.93
C CYS A 242 20.96 -18.02 -34.91
N GLU A 243 21.50 -17.87 -36.12
CA GLU A 243 21.60 -18.94 -37.12
C GLU A 243 22.20 -20.21 -36.51
N MET A 244 21.63 -21.34 -36.92
CA MET A 244 22.03 -22.70 -36.58
C MET A 244 23.45 -22.99 -37.09
N VAL A 245 24.48 -22.56 -36.36
CA VAL A 245 25.87 -22.99 -36.58
C VAL A 245 26.16 -24.19 -35.67
N GLY A 246 25.82 -25.39 -36.15
CA GLY A 246 26.16 -26.65 -35.48
C GLY A 246 25.38 -26.95 -34.21
N GLU A 247 25.61 -28.13 -33.63
CA GLU A 247 24.87 -28.70 -32.48
C GLU A 247 25.01 -27.92 -31.15
N GLU A 248 25.68 -26.76 -31.14
CA GLU A 248 25.79 -25.87 -29.98
C GLU A 248 24.73 -24.75 -30.02
N LYS A 249 23.72 -24.91 -29.17
CA LYS A 249 22.64 -23.95 -28.86
C LYS A 249 23.11 -22.47 -28.88
N SER A 250 22.37 -21.62 -29.61
CA SER A 250 22.30 -20.14 -29.51
C SER A 250 23.16 -19.53 -28.39
N GLN A 251 24.37 -19.04 -28.73
CA GLN A 251 25.36 -18.59 -27.74
C GLN A 251 25.11 -17.12 -27.32
N TRP A 252 24.03 -16.85 -26.58
CA TRP A 252 23.97 -15.60 -25.80
C TRP A 252 25.18 -15.52 -24.87
N LYS A 253 25.88 -14.39 -24.93
CA LYS A 253 27.09 -14.12 -24.14
C LYS A 253 26.71 -13.83 -22.69
N GLN A 254 27.59 -14.20 -21.76
CA GLN A 254 27.47 -13.75 -20.37
C GLN A 254 27.78 -12.25 -20.34
N ARG A 255 26.80 -11.45 -19.91
CA ARG A 255 26.89 -9.99 -19.88
C ARG A 255 26.51 -9.47 -18.50
N VAL A 256 27.17 -8.41 -18.06
CA VAL A 256 26.80 -7.64 -16.86
C VAL A 256 26.40 -6.24 -17.26
N VAL A 257 25.22 -5.83 -16.81
CA VAL A 257 24.73 -4.45 -16.91
C VAL A 257 24.65 -3.86 -15.52
N VAL A 258 25.35 -2.75 -15.30
CA VAL A 258 25.36 -2.03 -14.03
C VAL A 258 24.47 -0.80 -14.15
N GLY A 259 23.66 -0.54 -13.12
CA GLY A 259 22.86 0.68 -13.03
C GLY A 259 22.69 1.14 -11.60
N HIS A 260 22.00 2.26 -11.40
CA HIS A 260 21.59 2.74 -10.09
C HIS A 260 20.08 2.66 -9.97
N ASN A 261 19.56 1.81 -9.09
CA ASN A 261 18.17 1.35 -9.12
C ASN A 261 17.85 0.64 -10.45
N VAL A 262 18.77 -0.22 -10.89
CA VAL A 262 18.77 -0.85 -12.23
C VAL A 262 17.49 -1.63 -12.55
N GLY A 263 16.70 -2.03 -11.56
CA GLY A 263 15.40 -2.65 -11.79
C GLY A 263 14.44 -1.77 -12.59
N TYR A 264 14.56 -0.45 -12.49
CA TYR A 264 13.79 0.50 -13.30
C TYR A 264 14.21 0.44 -14.77
N ASP A 265 15.51 0.48 -15.04
CA ASP A 265 16.10 0.44 -16.38
C ASP A 265 15.90 -0.93 -17.04
N ARG A 266 16.14 -2.00 -16.27
CA ARG A 266 15.99 -3.40 -16.67
C ARG A 266 14.60 -3.68 -17.23
N ALA A 267 13.54 -3.14 -16.61
CA ALA A 267 12.17 -3.30 -17.09
C ALA A 267 11.97 -2.68 -18.49
N ARG A 268 12.87 -1.84 -19.00
CA ARG A 268 12.81 -1.27 -20.35
C ARG A 268 13.65 -2.04 -21.36
N ILE A 269 14.27 -3.15 -20.97
CA ILE A 269 15.06 -4.01 -21.84
C ILE A 269 14.18 -5.11 -22.43
N LYS A 270 14.26 -5.29 -23.75
CA LYS A 270 13.42 -6.19 -24.54
C LYS A 270 13.57 -7.65 -24.10
N GLU A 271 14.80 -8.14 -24.04
CA GLU A 271 15.11 -9.57 -23.89
C GLU A 271 14.85 -10.09 -22.47
N GLN A 272 14.61 -9.19 -21.52
CA GLN A 272 14.23 -9.53 -20.16
C GLN A 272 12.84 -10.16 -20.04
N TYR A 273 11.99 -9.97 -21.05
CA TYR A 273 10.65 -10.54 -21.10
C TYR A 273 10.58 -11.89 -21.85
N LEU A 274 11.71 -12.41 -22.34
CA LEU A 274 11.76 -13.71 -22.99
C LEU A 274 11.72 -14.85 -21.95
N LEU A 275 10.82 -15.83 -22.13
CA LEU A 275 10.66 -16.98 -21.22
C LEU A 275 11.94 -17.80 -21.05
N LYS A 276 12.70 -18.00 -22.14
CA LYS A 276 14.08 -18.51 -22.10
C LYS A 276 14.98 -17.30 -22.32
N GLY A 277 15.51 -16.75 -21.23
CA GLY A 277 16.14 -15.44 -21.22
C GLY A 277 17.64 -15.43 -21.56
N PRO A 278 18.19 -14.24 -21.87
CA PRO A 278 19.61 -14.03 -22.09
C PRO A 278 20.43 -14.30 -20.83
N LYS A 279 21.72 -14.60 -21.00
CA LYS A 279 22.69 -14.72 -19.90
C LYS A 279 23.13 -13.34 -19.37
N THR A 280 22.31 -12.30 -19.53
CA THR A 280 22.59 -10.98 -18.99
C THR A 280 22.16 -10.93 -17.52
N LYS A 281 23.04 -10.48 -16.64
CA LYS A 281 22.74 -10.19 -15.23
C LYS A 281 22.88 -8.70 -14.94
N PHE A 282 22.04 -8.20 -14.03
CA PHE A 282 22.01 -6.80 -13.65
C PHE A 282 22.58 -6.61 -12.26
N LEU A 283 23.51 -5.67 -12.12
CA LEU A 283 24.13 -5.31 -10.85
C LEU A 283 23.68 -3.90 -10.45
N ASP A 284 23.09 -3.79 -9.27
CA ASP A 284 22.53 -2.54 -8.78
C ASP A 284 23.45 -1.85 -7.77
N THR A 285 23.99 -0.70 -8.14
CA THR A 285 24.82 0.12 -7.22
C THR A 285 24.03 0.64 -6.02
N LEU A 286 22.71 0.83 -6.15
CA LEU A 286 21.87 1.21 -5.02
C LEU A 286 21.80 0.06 -4.00
N SER A 287 21.56 -1.16 -4.46
CA SER A 287 21.55 -2.34 -3.58
C SER A 287 22.90 -2.57 -2.89
N LEU A 288 24.02 -2.40 -3.60
CA LEU A 288 25.35 -2.45 -3.00
C LEU A 288 25.53 -1.37 -1.91
N HIS A 289 25.09 -0.14 -2.19
CA HIS A 289 25.13 0.95 -1.23
C HIS A 289 24.33 0.64 0.03
N VAL A 290 23.10 0.10 -0.11
CA VAL A 290 22.24 -0.24 1.02
C VAL A 290 22.91 -1.28 1.94
N CYS A 291 23.65 -2.25 1.38
CA CYS A 291 24.40 -3.23 2.16
C CYS A 291 25.56 -2.62 2.97
N ILE A 292 26.20 -1.54 2.47
CA ILE A 292 27.39 -0.94 3.08
C ILE A 292 27.02 0.22 4.02
N ALA A 293 26.18 1.14 3.56
CA ALA A 293 25.93 2.44 4.16
C ALA A 293 24.43 2.84 4.16
N GLY A 294 23.53 1.84 4.07
CA GLY A 294 22.09 2.06 4.08
C GLY A 294 21.56 2.60 5.42
N GLN A 295 20.43 3.31 5.34
CA GLN A 295 19.76 3.92 6.50
C GLN A 295 18.42 3.23 6.80
N THR A 296 18.12 3.06 8.09
CA THR A 296 16.78 2.67 8.56
C THR A 296 15.74 3.77 8.31
N ALA A 297 14.44 3.43 8.38
CA ALA A 297 13.37 4.41 8.18
C ALA A 297 13.44 5.59 9.18
N ALA A 298 13.76 5.31 10.45
CA ALA A 298 13.93 6.34 11.47
C ALA A 298 15.14 7.24 11.17
N GLN A 299 16.28 6.65 10.77
CA GLN A 299 17.48 7.39 10.40
C GLN A 299 17.24 8.31 9.19
N LYS A 300 16.51 7.86 8.16
CA LYS A 300 16.14 8.71 7.02
C LYS A 300 15.36 9.96 7.43
N LEU A 301 14.50 9.85 8.45
CA LEU A 301 13.75 11.00 8.98
C LEU A 301 14.68 12.01 9.67
N VAL A 302 15.62 11.52 10.48
CA VAL A 302 16.63 12.35 11.14
C VAL A 302 17.54 13.02 10.10
N TRP A 303 18.05 12.27 9.12
CA TRP A 303 18.90 12.80 8.06
C TRP A 303 18.22 13.93 7.28
N LYS A 304 16.92 13.79 6.98
CA LYS A 304 16.11 14.83 6.33
C LYS A 304 15.96 16.08 7.19
N LYS A 305 15.79 15.95 8.51
CA LYS A 305 15.73 17.11 9.43
C LYS A 305 17.03 17.92 9.39
N HIS A 306 18.17 17.25 9.31
CA HIS A 306 19.48 17.89 9.24
C HIS A 306 19.93 18.25 7.81
N ASN A 307 19.09 18.00 6.80
CA ASN A 307 19.36 18.23 5.38
C ASN A 307 20.70 17.65 4.89
N GLY A 308 21.16 16.56 5.51
CA GLY A 308 22.47 15.95 5.25
C GLY A 308 23.69 16.77 5.68
N ASN A 309 23.52 17.81 6.50
CA ASN A 309 24.61 18.68 6.92
C ASN A 309 25.35 18.12 8.14
N SER A 310 26.45 17.39 7.91
CA SER A 310 27.25 16.75 8.97
C SER A 310 27.98 17.73 9.90
N GLN A 311 28.12 19.00 9.53
CA GLN A 311 28.80 20.01 10.36
C GLN A 311 28.04 20.40 11.64
N VAL A 312 26.74 20.05 11.76
CA VAL A 312 25.97 20.28 12.99
C VAL A 312 26.21 19.16 14.01
N ALA A 313 26.77 18.02 13.59
CA ALA A 313 26.98 16.83 14.42
C ALA A 313 28.37 16.78 15.12
N SER A 314 29.21 17.82 14.98
CA SER A 314 30.52 17.90 15.64
C SER A 314 30.44 18.37 17.10
N GLY A 315 29.26 18.69 17.61
CA GLY A 315 29.02 18.83 19.05
C GLY A 315 28.67 17.48 19.66
N GLN A 316 29.60 16.90 20.42
CA GLN A 316 29.47 15.67 21.22
C GLN A 316 28.02 15.14 21.38
N GLY A 317 27.58 14.28 20.45
CA GLY A 317 26.22 13.76 20.41
C GLY A 317 26.06 12.62 19.39
N SER A 318 25.05 11.77 19.59
CA SER A 318 24.77 10.46 18.96
C SER A 318 24.57 10.40 17.43
N GLU A 319 24.96 11.43 16.68
CA GLU A 319 24.62 11.61 15.26
C GLU A 319 25.82 11.53 14.30
N GLY A 320 26.99 11.08 14.77
CA GLY A 320 28.18 10.87 13.94
C GLY A 320 27.99 9.88 12.76
N TRP A 321 26.92 9.08 12.76
CA TRP A 321 26.57 8.19 11.66
C TRP A 321 26.06 8.94 10.40
N LEU A 322 25.68 10.23 10.52
CA LEU A 322 25.22 11.06 9.40
C LEU A 322 26.30 11.29 8.33
N SER A 323 27.58 11.20 8.69
CA SER A 323 28.70 11.38 7.76
C SER A 323 29.11 10.10 7.01
N VAL A 324 28.65 8.93 7.47
CA VAL A 324 29.01 7.62 6.89
C VAL A 324 27.84 6.93 6.19
N SER A 325 26.69 7.60 6.09
CA SER A 325 25.48 7.06 5.47
C SER A 325 24.76 8.13 4.65
N SER A 326 24.03 7.70 3.63
CA SER A 326 23.23 8.59 2.79
C SER A 326 21.87 7.98 2.46
N PRO A 327 20.92 8.80 2.00
CA PRO A 327 19.74 8.30 1.32
C PRO A 327 20.07 7.58 0.01
N ASN A 328 19.06 6.94 -0.54
CA ASN A 328 19.13 6.05 -1.70
C ASN A 328 19.25 6.77 -3.07
N GLY A 329 19.35 8.10 -3.13
CA GLY A 329 19.40 8.79 -4.43
C GLY A 329 20.83 8.79 -4.99
N LEU A 330 21.00 8.59 -6.30
CA LEU A 330 22.33 8.58 -6.95
C LEU A 330 23.18 9.80 -6.56
N ALA A 331 22.61 11.01 -6.59
CA ALA A 331 23.30 12.23 -6.19
C ALA A 331 23.82 12.21 -4.74
N ASP A 332 23.12 11.54 -3.83
CA ASP A 332 23.46 11.48 -2.42
C ASP A 332 24.49 10.37 -2.15
N VAL A 333 24.34 9.23 -2.85
CA VAL A 333 25.28 8.09 -2.83
C VAL A 333 26.62 8.48 -3.45
N HIS A 334 26.59 9.11 -4.63
CA HIS A 334 27.78 9.62 -5.31
C HIS A 334 28.50 10.67 -4.46
N TRP A 335 27.75 11.59 -3.84
CA TRP A 335 28.33 12.56 -2.91
C TRP A 335 29.04 11.90 -1.73
N LEU A 336 28.42 10.89 -1.10
CA LEU A 336 29.01 10.19 0.05
C LEU A 336 30.31 9.45 -0.33
N HIS A 337 30.28 8.68 -1.41
CA HIS A 337 31.37 7.75 -1.77
C HIS A 337 32.48 8.38 -2.61
N VAL A 338 32.16 9.41 -3.41
CA VAL A 338 33.09 10.03 -4.37
C VAL A 338 33.23 11.53 -4.13
N GLY A 339 32.11 12.26 -4.14
CA GLY A 339 32.10 13.73 -4.13
C GLY A 339 32.74 14.36 -2.89
N SER A 340 32.51 13.79 -1.70
CA SER A 340 33.05 14.29 -0.43
C SER A 340 34.58 14.25 -0.35
N HIS A 341 35.25 13.47 -1.19
CA HIS A 341 36.70 13.26 -1.14
C HIS A 341 37.42 13.93 -2.32
N ASN A 342 36.74 14.06 -3.48
CA ASN A 342 37.33 14.53 -4.73
C ASN A 342 36.95 15.97 -5.11
N GLY A 343 36.18 16.69 -4.27
CA GLY A 343 35.79 18.08 -4.53
C GLY A 343 34.79 18.25 -5.67
N THR A 344 34.17 17.15 -6.13
CA THR A 344 33.18 17.14 -7.22
C THR A 344 31.86 17.75 -6.76
N SER A 345 31.26 18.61 -7.59
CA SER A 345 29.94 19.18 -7.31
C SER A 345 28.85 18.10 -7.26
N ARG A 346 27.86 18.27 -6.38
CA ARG A 346 26.69 17.39 -6.29
C ARG A 346 25.91 17.37 -7.61
N ILE A 347 25.43 16.19 -8.00
CA ILE A 347 24.66 16.00 -9.24
C ILE A 347 23.42 16.89 -9.24
N ASP A 348 23.24 17.64 -10.32
CA ASP A 348 22.11 18.54 -10.54
C ASP A 348 20.84 17.73 -10.88
N LYS A 349 19.79 17.89 -10.06
CA LYS A 349 18.51 17.17 -10.20
C LYS A 349 17.50 17.91 -11.08
N GLU A 350 17.79 19.13 -11.54
CA GLU A 350 16.79 19.97 -12.19
C GLU A 350 16.39 19.45 -13.57
N LYS A 351 17.36 18.96 -14.36
CA LYS A 351 17.12 18.46 -15.73
C LYS A 351 16.20 17.25 -15.78
N ARG A 352 16.21 16.40 -14.74
CA ARG A 352 15.26 15.28 -14.57
C ARG A 352 13.80 15.72 -14.61
N ASN A 353 13.49 16.96 -14.18
CA ASN A 353 12.11 17.46 -14.21
C ASN A 353 11.54 17.56 -15.63
N VAL A 354 12.39 17.64 -16.66
CA VAL A 354 11.92 17.64 -18.06
C VAL A 354 11.29 16.29 -18.41
N PHE A 355 11.87 15.18 -17.97
CA PHE A 355 11.31 13.83 -18.17
C PHE A 355 10.07 13.57 -17.32
N VAL A 356 10.02 14.13 -16.10
CA VAL A 356 8.90 13.90 -15.17
C VAL A 356 7.69 14.79 -15.45
N LYS A 357 7.89 16.08 -15.70
CA LYS A 357 6.83 17.11 -15.80
C LYS A 357 6.67 17.69 -17.21
N GLY A 358 7.69 17.58 -18.05
CA GLY A 358 7.69 18.08 -19.42
C GLY A 358 6.90 17.18 -20.38
N ARG A 359 6.79 17.64 -21.64
CA ARG A 359 6.26 16.84 -22.75
C ARG A 359 7.41 16.27 -23.57
N ILE A 360 7.12 15.26 -24.40
CA ILE A 360 8.11 14.68 -25.31
C ILE A 360 8.71 15.73 -26.27
N GLN A 361 7.96 16.79 -26.62
CA GLN A 361 8.48 17.90 -27.43
C GLN A 361 9.59 18.70 -26.71
N ASP A 362 9.51 18.82 -25.39
CA ASP A 362 10.53 19.51 -24.59
C ASP A 362 11.82 18.70 -24.55
N VAL A 363 11.70 17.36 -24.49
CA VAL A 363 12.83 16.43 -24.60
C VAL A 363 13.52 16.60 -25.96
N ARG A 364 12.77 16.70 -27.07
CA ARG A 364 13.33 16.95 -28.41
C ARG A 364 14.10 18.27 -28.47
N LYS A 365 13.50 19.36 -27.96
CA LYS A 365 14.12 20.70 -27.96
C LYS A 365 15.42 20.75 -27.16
N GLN A 366 15.48 20.03 -26.04
CA GLN A 366 16.61 20.04 -25.11
C GLN A 366 17.51 18.81 -25.23
N PHE A 367 17.39 18.03 -26.30
CA PHE A 367 18.01 16.72 -26.47
C PHE A 367 19.50 16.66 -26.09
N GLN A 368 20.33 17.59 -26.60
CA GLN A 368 21.77 17.61 -26.30
C GLN A 368 22.08 17.89 -24.82
N SER A 369 21.26 18.68 -24.15
CA SER A 369 21.43 18.98 -22.72
C SER A 369 21.04 17.77 -21.87
N LEU A 370 19.97 17.09 -22.25
CA LEU A 370 19.44 15.90 -21.57
C LEU A 370 20.34 14.68 -21.78
N MET A 371 20.86 14.45 -22.99
CA MET A 371 21.82 13.36 -23.22
C MET A 371 23.10 13.51 -22.40
N ARG A 372 23.61 14.74 -22.23
CA ARG A 372 24.74 14.98 -21.33
C ARG A 372 24.39 14.73 -19.86
N TYR A 373 23.16 15.04 -19.46
CA TYR A 373 22.66 14.70 -18.14
C TYR A 373 22.65 13.18 -17.92
N CYS A 374 22.04 12.42 -18.83
CA CYS A 374 22.01 10.95 -18.75
C CYS A 374 23.43 10.36 -18.76
N ALA A 375 24.31 10.88 -19.62
CA ALA A 375 25.70 10.45 -19.67
C ALA A 375 26.46 10.71 -18.37
N ASN A 376 26.21 11.86 -17.70
CA ASN A 376 26.80 12.14 -16.41
C ASN A 376 26.27 11.20 -15.31
N ASP A 377 24.99 10.84 -15.33
CA ASP A 377 24.42 9.86 -14.39
C ASP A 377 25.08 8.47 -14.56
N VAL A 378 25.36 8.08 -15.81
CA VAL A 378 26.14 6.87 -16.13
C VAL A 378 27.59 6.95 -15.61
N VAL A 379 28.27 8.10 -15.80
CA VAL A 379 29.62 8.31 -15.23
C VAL A 379 29.59 8.21 -13.71
N SER A 380 28.67 8.91 -13.05
CA SER A 380 28.54 8.87 -11.60
C SER A 380 28.24 7.46 -11.08
N THR A 381 27.43 6.69 -11.80
CA THR A 381 27.15 5.28 -11.49
C THR A 381 28.40 4.41 -11.60
N HIS A 382 29.23 4.62 -12.63
CA HIS A 382 30.52 3.93 -12.80
C HIS A 382 31.51 4.26 -11.67
N GLU A 383 31.65 5.55 -11.32
CA GLU A 383 32.53 5.97 -10.22
C GLU A 383 32.08 5.36 -8.89
N VAL A 384 30.78 5.34 -8.62
CA VAL A 384 30.19 4.69 -7.44
C VAL A 384 30.45 3.19 -7.46
N LEU A 385 30.32 2.51 -8.60
CA LEU A 385 30.65 1.08 -8.73
C LEU A 385 32.12 0.80 -8.37
N GLY A 386 33.05 1.65 -8.84
CA GLY A 386 34.48 1.55 -8.56
C GLY A 386 34.80 1.51 -7.06
N VAL A 387 34.06 2.28 -6.27
CA VAL A 387 34.24 2.36 -4.80
C VAL A 387 33.43 1.27 -4.07
N LEU A 388 32.17 1.05 -4.46
CA LEU A 388 31.26 0.16 -3.74
C LEU A 388 31.54 -1.33 -3.95
N LEU A 389 31.89 -1.75 -5.16
CA LEU A 389 32.05 -3.18 -5.46
C LEU A 389 33.17 -3.82 -4.60
N PRO A 390 34.38 -3.24 -4.48
CA PRO A 390 35.41 -3.78 -3.58
C PRO A 390 34.99 -3.78 -2.11
N GLN A 391 34.36 -2.71 -1.63
CA GLN A 391 33.89 -2.62 -0.24
C GLN A 391 32.80 -3.66 0.06
N PHE A 392 31.90 -3.90 -0.89
CA PHE A 392 30.85 -4.89 -0.77
C PHE A 392 31.45 -6.29 -0.64
N LEU A 393 32.42 -6.65 -1.49
CA LEU A 393 33.07 -7.95 -1.42
C LEU A 393 33.87 -8.14 -0.12
N GLN A 394 34.41 -7.06 0.45
CA GLN A 394 35.07 -7.11 1.76
C GLN A 394 34.07 -7.28 2.91
N ARG A 395 32.92 -6.59 2.86
CA ARG A 395 31.90 -6.61 3.92
C ARG A 395 31.03 -7.86 3.88
N CYS A 396 30.75 -8.36 2.68
CA CYS A 396 29.92 -9.52 2.37
C CYS A 396 30.76 -10.56 1.60
N PRO A 397 31.71 -11.25 2.26
CA PRO A 397 32.69 -12.11 1.60
C PRO A 397 32.10 -13.42 1.06
N HIS A 398 30.88 -13.80 1.49
CA HIS A 398 30.27 -15.05 1.07
C HIS A 398 29.69 -14.91 -0.35
N PRO A 399 30.12 -15.73 -1.33
CA PRO A 399 29.75 -15.57 -2.75
C PRO A 399 28.25 -15.74 -3.01
N VAL A 400 27.56 -16.54 -2.18
CA VAL A 400 26.10 -16.70 -2.27
C VAL A 400 25.36 -15.36 -2.11
N THR A 401 25.88 -14.41 -1.35
CA THR A 401 25.24 -13.09 -1.21
C THR A 401 25.16 -12.38 -2.55
N LEU A 402 26.27 -12.34 -3.31
CA LEU A 402 26.28 -11.75 -4.65
C LEU A 402 25.43 -12.58 -5.63
N ALA A 403 25.54 -13.91 -5.58
CA ALA A 403 24.74 -14.80 -6.43
C ALA A 403 23.24 -14.55 -6.23
N GLY A 404 22.78 -14.50 -4.98
CA GLY A 404 21.41 -14.20 -4.64
C GLY A 404 20.97 -12.82 -5.13
N MET A 405 21.81 -11.79 -5.01
CA MET A 405 21.50 -10.45 -5.52
C MET A 405 21.30 -10.44 -7.04
N LEU A 406 22.17 -11.12 -7.80
CA LEU A 406 22.08 -11.20 -9.27
C LEU A 406 20.85 -12.00 -9.72
N GLU A 407 20.47 -13.05 -9.00
CA GLU A 407 19.28 -13.85 -9.31
C GLU A 407 17.96 -13.17 -8.91
N MET A 408 17.90 -12.57 -7.71
CA MET A 408 16.71 -11.84 -7.25
C MET A 408 16.42 -10.62 -8.13
N GLY A 409 17.45 -9.94 -8.63
CA GLY A 409 17.30 -8.87 -9.61
C GLY A 409 16.71 -9.33 -10.95
N GLY A 410 16.69 -10.64 -11.20
CA GLY A 410 16.20 -11.31 -12.41
C GLY A 410 14.71 -11.68 -12.39
N ALA A 411 14.00 -11.50 -11.28
CA ALA A 411 12.61 -11.98 -11.17
C ALA A 411 11.63 -11.20 -12.06
N TYR A 412 10.65 -11.92 -12.62
CA TYR A 412 9.46 -11.38 -13.30
C TYR A 412 8.22 -12.16 -12.89
N MET A 413 7.08 -11.49 -12.98
CA MET A 413 5.77 -12.10 -12.75
C MET A 413 5.03 -12.19 -14.09
N PRO A 414 4.80 -13.40 -14.62
CA PRO A 414 3.95 -13.59 -15.78
C PRO A 414 2.52 -13.19 -15.47
N VAL A 415 1.88 -12.48 -16.40
CA VAL A 415 0.46 -12.11 -16.35
C VAL A 415 -0.21 -12.50 -17.65
N ASP A 416 -1.52 -12.72 -17.61
CA ASP A 416 -2.33 -13.00 -18.80
C ASP A 416 -3.32 -11.85 -19.07
N ALA A 417 -4.10 -11.98 -20.15
CA ALA A 417 -5.08 -10.97 -20.52
C ALA A 417 -6.17 -10.72 -19.46
N SER A 418 -6.33 -11.63 -18.48
CA SER A 418 -7.27 -11.44 -17.37
C SER A 418 -6.81 -10.36 -16.39
N TRP A 419 -5.52 -9.97 -16.41
CA TRP A 419 -4.98 -8.92 -15.53
C TRP A 419 -5.70 -7.58 -15.69
N ASN A 420 -5.94 -7.14 -16.93
CA ASN A 420 -6.67 -5.89 -17.19
C ASN A 420 -8.11 -5.98 -16.71
N LYS A 421 -8.75 -7.15 -16.89
CA LYS A 421 -10.09 -7.41 -16.39
C LYS A 421 -10.13 -7.39 -14.86
N TYR A 422 -9.18 -8.04 -14.20
CA TYR A 422 -9.07 -8.05 -12.74
C TYR A 422 -8.95 -6.63 -12.16
N ILE A 423 -8.10 -5.80 -12.78
CA ILE A 423 -7.96 -4.39 -12.40
C ILE A 423 -9.28 -3.64 -12.60
N ALA A 424 -9.92 -3.79 -13.77
CA ALA A 424 -11.19 -3.14 -14.06
C ALA A 424 -12.30 -3.56 -13.09
N ASP A 425 -12.40 -4.85 -12.76
CA ASP A 425 -13.37 -5.38 -11.80
C ASP A 425 -13.10 -4.82 -10.38
N CYS A 426 -11.83 -4.74 -9.96
CA CYS A 426 -11.45 -4.14 -8.67
C CYS A 426 -11.76 -2.63 -8.61
N GLU A 427 -11.51 -1.90 -9.69
CA GLU A 427 -11.86 -0.48 -9.81
C GLU A 427 -13.37 -0.26 -9.76
N TYR A 428 -14.13 -1.09 -10.48
CA TYR A 428 -15.60 -1.03 -10.46
C TYR A 428 -16.14 -1.21 -9.04
N VAL A 429 -15.70 -2.26 -8.33
CA VAL A 429 -16.12 -2.52 -6.94
C VAL A 429 -15.70 -1.38 -6.00
N TYR A 430 -14.50 -0.82 -6.21
CA TYR A 430 -14.02 0.32 -5.42
C TYR A 430 -14.89 1.58 -5.63
N GLU A 431 -15.24 1.89 -6.88
CA GLU A 431 -16.10 3.02 -7.23
C GLU A 431 -17.53 2.83 -6.75
N GLU A 432 -18.08 1.62 -6.85
CA GLU A 432 -19.41 1.26 -6.34
C GLU A 432 -19.48 1.44 -4.82
N MET A 433 -18.56 0.84 -4.07
CA MET A 433 -18.49 0.99 -2.61
C MET A 433 -18.22 2.44 -2.20
N GLY A 434 -17.36 3.15 -2.94
CA GLY A 434 -17.07 4.56 -2.72
C GLY A 434 -18.31 5.44 -2.95
N GLY A 435 -19.10 5.13 -3.98
CA GLY A 435 -20.38 5.75 -4.27
C GLY A 435 -21.41 5.50 -3.17
N GLU A 436 -21.50 4.26 -2.67
CA GLU A 436 -22.39 3.90 -1.55
C GLU A 436 -22.02 4.69 -0.27
N ILE A 437 -20.73 4.75 0.08
CA ILE A 437 -20.25 5.55 1.22
C ILE A 437 -20.64 7.02 1.04
N LYS A 438 -20.41 7.57 -0.16
CA LYS A 438 -20.71 8.96 -0.46
C LYS A 438 -22.20 9.27 -0.32
N ALA A 439 -23.07 8.44 -0.89
CA ALA A 439 -24.51 8.61 -0.81
C ALA A 439 -25.02 8.54 0.64
N LYS A 440 -24.52 7.59 1.45
CA LYS A 440 -24.92 7.48 2.86
C LYS A 440 -24.37 8.63 3.72
N LEU A 441 -23.16 9.10 3.46
CA LEU A 441 -22.61 10.28 4.14
C LEU A 441 -23.39 11.55 3.77
N MET A 442 -23.86 11.67 2.53
CA MET A 442 -24.75 12.77 2.11
C MET A 442 -26.06 12.71 2.89
N ALA A 443 -26.69 11.55 2.99
CA ALA A 443 -27.90 11.37 3.78
C ALA A 443 -27.68 11.78 5.26
N LEU A 444 -26.59 11.32 5.88
CA LEU A 444 -26.25 11.72 7.26
C LEU A 444 -25.98 13.23 7.39
N ALA A 445 -25.40 13.88 6.37
CA ALA A 445 -25.18 15.33 6.37
C ALA A 445 -26.51 16.10 6.25
N ASP A 446 -27.42 15.62 5.42
CA ASP A 446 -28.75 16.21 5.23
C ASP A 446 -29.59 16.05 6.50
N ASP A 447 -29.57 14.86 7.11
CA ASP A 447 -30.24 14.58 8.39
C ASP A 447 -29.64 15.42 9.52
N ALA A 448 -28.32 15.52 9.60
CA ALA A 448 -27.68 16.38 10.60
C ALA A 448 -28.11 17.84 10.45
N CYS A 449 -28.32 18.36 9.24
CA CYS A 449 -28.79 19.73 9.06
C CYS A 449 -30.17 20.01 9.69
N THR A 450 -31.03 19.00 9.81
CA THR A 450 -32.35 19.16 10.45
C THR A 450 -32.23 19.54 11.94
N TYR A 451 -31.11 19.17 12.60
CA TYR A 451 -30.85 19.53 14.00
C TYR A 451 -30.68 21.03 14.23
N MET A 452 -30.57 21.82 13.16
CA MET A 452 -30.63 23.29 13.24
C MET A 452 -31.98 23.77 13.79
N HIS A 453 -33.08 23.07 13.48
CA HIS A 453 -34.40 23.36 14.02
C HIS A 453 -34.44 23.07 15.52
N GLY A 454 -34.98 24.01 16.30
CA GLY A 454 -35.01 23.90 17.77
C GLY A 454 -33.64 23.95 18.45
N LYS A 455 -32.54 24.16 17.72
CA LYS A 455 -31.15 24.08 18.23
C LYS A 455 -30.80 22.73 18.88
N ARG A 456 -31.44 21.64 18.43
CA ARG A 456 -31.19 20.26 18.89
C ARG A 456 -29.73 19.84 18.78
N TYR A 457 -28.98 20.44 17.84
CA TYR A 457 -27.54 20.19 17.71
C TYR A 457 -26.73 20.48 18.99
N LEU A 458 -27.23 21.26 19.94
CA LEU A 458 -26.56 21.52 21.24
C LEU A 458 -26.62 20.32 22.19
N GLU A 459 -27.61 19.44 22.03
CA GLU A 459 -27.79 18.25 22.86
C GLU A 459 -26.79 17.16 22.46
N SER A 460 -26.51 17.04 21.16
CA SER A 460 -25.55 16.09 20.59
C SER A 460 -24.08 16.52 20.83
N PRO A 461 -23.27 15.70 21.53
CA PRO A 461 -21.85 16.00 21.77
C PRO A 461 -21.01 16.04 20.49
N TRP A 462 -21.45 15.37 19.41
CA TRP A 462 -20.77 15.40 18.12
C TRP A 462 -21.13 16.66 17.33
N LEU A 463 -22.43 16.93 17.16
CA LEU A 463 -22.90 18.00 16.29
C LEU A 463 -22.68 19.39 16.89
N CYS A 464 -22.67 19.53 18.23
CA CYS A 464 -22.53 20.84 18.88
C CYS A 464 -21.23 21.56 18.54
N ASN A 465 -20.18 20.85 18.11
CA ASN A 465 -18.89 21.43 17.78
C ASN A 465 -18.79 21.98 16.35
N LEU A 466 -19.73 21.59 15.47
CA LEU A 466 -19.75 22.06 14.09
C LEU A 466 -20.07 23.57 14.00
N ASP A 467 -19.66 24.20 12.90
CA ASP A 467 -19.93 25.62 12.69
C ASP A 467 -21.35 25.85 12.13
N TRP A 468 -22.29 26.04 13.05
CA TRP A 468 -23.70 26.32 12.76
C TRP A 468 -23.99 27.78 12.37
N SER A 469 -22.97 28.62 12.17
CA SER A 469 -23.20 30.00 11.73
C SER A 469 -23.81 30.04 10.33
N THR A 470 -24.76 30.96 10.12
CA THR A 470 -25.46 31.11 8.83
C THR A 470 -25.19 32.47 8.22
N LYS A 471 -25.04 32.51 6.89
CA LYS A 471 -24.97 33.79 6.16
C LYS A 471 -26.38 34.25 5.83
N LYS A 472 -26.74 35.42 6.38
CA LYS A 472 -28.04 36.05 6.13
C LYS A 472 -28.19 36.42 4.66
N PHE A 473 -29.40 36.22 4.13
CA PHE A 473 -29.76 36.67 2.79
C PHE A 473 -29.67 38.20 2.71
N ARG A 474 -28.77 38.73 1.88
CA ARG A 474 -28.67 40.17 1.59
C ARG A 474 -29.59 40.53 0.42
N GLY A 475 -30.89 40.51 0.68
CA GLY A 475 -31.90 41.06 -0.23
C GLY A 475 -32.93 41.85 0.56
N LYS A 476 -33.29 43.06 0.10
CA LYS A 476 -34.40 43.82 0.67
C LYS A 476 -35.72 43.12 0.32
N SER A 477 -36.11 42.12 1.09
CA SER A 477 -37.46 41.53 1.01
C SER A 477 -38.35 42.15 2.09
N LYS A 478 -39.60 42.46 1.74
CA LYS A 478 -40.60 43.03 2.66
C LYS A 478 -40.86 42.03 3.78
N LYS A 479 -40.86 42.49 5.05
CA LYS A 479 -41.02 41.66 6.27
C LYS A 479 -42.21 40.68 6.24
N SER A 480 -43.24 40.95 5.44
CA SER A 480 -44.41 40.08 5.26
C SER A 480 -44.09 38.75 4.59
N ASP A 481 -43.16 38.75 3.63
CA ASP A 481 -42.94 37.61 2.74
C ASP A 481 -41.98 36.61 3.40
N MET A 482 -41.02 37.12 4.18
CA MET A 482 -40.14 36.31 5.04
C MET A 482 -40.92 35.57 6.13
N LYS A 483 -41.95 36.20 6.72
CA LYS A 483 -42.78 35.57 7.76
C LYS A 483 -43.64 34.45 7.19
N LYS A 484 -44.22 34.64 5.99
CA LYS A 484 -44.96 33.59 5.28
C LYS A 484 -44.09 32.40 4.89
N LEU A 485 -42.85 32.66 4.47
CA LEU A 485 -41.90 31.59 4.11
C LEU A 485 -41.46 30.77 5.33
N LEU A 486 -41.21 31.44 6.46
CA LEU A 486 -40.86 30.76 7.73
C LEU A 486 -42.01 29.90 8.25
N ASP A 487 -43.25 30.42 8.25
CA ASP A 487 -44.46 29.64 8.61
C ASP A 487 -44.69 28.42 7.69
N GLN A 488 -44.32 28.52 6.42
CA GLN A 488 -44.46 27.42 5.45
C GLN A 488 -43.36 26.37 5.60
N LEU A 489 -42.12 26.79 5.91
CA LEU A 489 -41.00 25.90 6.22
C LEU A 489 -41.24 25.13 7.52
N GLU A 490 -41.75 25.81 8.55
CA GLU A 490 -42.08 25.20 9.85
C GLU A 490 -43.16 24.12 9.65
N ARG A 491 -44.22 24.42 8.89
CA ARG A 491 -45.25 23.43 8.51
C ARG A 491 -44.72 22.26 7.67
N TYR A 492 -43.74 22.49 6.80
CA TYR A 492 -43.13 21.42 5.99
C TYR A 492 -42.33 20.44 6.86
N TYR A 493 -41.57 20.94 7.85
CA TYR A 493 -40.83 20.09 8.77
C TYR A 493 -41.74 19.36 9.76
N GLU A 494 -42.82 20.00 10.22
CA GLU A 494 -43.85 19.35 11.05
C GLU A 494 -44.53 18.19 10.32
N LEU A 495 -44.89 18.36 9.04
CA LEU A 495 -45.49 17.31 8.21
C LEU A 495 -44.52 16.14 7.93
N ARG A 496 -43.23 16.41 7.78
CA ARG A 496 -42.21 15.38 7.56
C ARG A 496 -41.94 14.55 8.82
N ASP A 497 -41.94 15.17 9.99
CA ASP A 497 -41.82 14.48 11.29
C ASP A 497 -43.04 13.58 11.58
N GLU A 498 -44.21 13.95 11.05
CA GLU A 498 -45.45 13.18 11.18
C GLU A 498 -45.51 12.00 10.20
N GLU A 499 -45.00 12.16 8.96
CA GLU A 499 -44.81 11.09 7.98
C GLU A 499 -43.81 10.01 8.47
N PHE A 500 -42.77 10.43 9.21
CA PHE A 500 -41.78 9.53 9.80
C PHE A 500 -42.34 8.72 10.99
N ARG A 501 -43.26 9.31 11.78
CA ARG A 501 -43.95 8.59 12.88
C ARG A 501 -44.99 7.58 12.38
N LEU A 502 -45.60 7.80 11.21
CA LEU A 502 -46.65 6.95 10.66
C LEU A 502 -46.15 5.86 9.69
N GLY A 503 -44.86 5.88 9.33
CA GLY A 503 -44.24 4.91 8.40
C GLY A 503 -43.90 3.53 8.98
N GLY A 504 -44.25 3.26 10.24
CA GLY A 504 -43.94 2.00 10.95
C GLY A 504 -44.96 0.86 10.79
N ALA A 505 -46.01 1.02 9.96
CA ALA A 505 -47.02 -0.01 9.76
C ALA A 505 -46.85 -0.73 8.41
N GLU A 506 -46.69 -2.05 8.49
CA GLU A 506 -46.58 -3.01 7.40
C GLU A 506 -47.70 -2.82 6.35
N ARG A 507 -47.35 -2.96 5.06
CA ARG A 507 -48.34 -3.04 3.97
C ARG A 507 -48.39 -4.47 3.44
N GLU A 508 -49.50 -5.14 3.76
CA GLU A 508 -49.98 -6.33 3.08
C GLU A 508 -50.33 -6.04 1.62
N ASP A 509 -50.18 -7.09 0.81
CA ASP A 509 -50.46 -7.14 -0.63
C ASP A 509 -51.95 -6.92 -0.95
N GLY A 510 -52.24 -6.26 -2.08
CA GLY A 510 -53.60 -6.04 -2.55
C GLY A 510 -53.70 -5.71 -4.04
N GLU A 511 -54.39 -6.57 -4.76
CA GLU A 511 -54.53 -6.72 -6.21
C GLU A 511 -55.17 -5.55 -6.99
N GLY A 512 -54.69 -5.37 -8.23
CA GLY A 512 -55.48 -5.37 -9.48
C GLY A 512 -56.72 -4.49 -9.61
N ARG A 513 -56.65 -3.48 -10.50
CA ARG A 513 -57.76 -3.07 -11.40
C ARG A 513 -57.21 -2.34 -12.63
N GLU A 514 -57.39 -2.98 -13.78
CA GLU A 514 -57.30 -2.39 -15.12
C GLU A 514 -58.50 -1.45 -15.36
N LEU A 515 -58.33 -0.40 -16.17
CA LEU A 515 -59.34 0.10 -17.12
C LEU A 515 -58.74 1.18 -18.06
N GLU A 516 -58.69 0.79 -19.33
CA GLU A 516 -58.98 1.50 -20.60
C GLU A 516 -58.16 2.71 -21.09
N GLU A 517 -57.56 2.47 -22.26
CA GLU A 517 -56.97 3.40 -23.21
C GLU A 517 -58.06 4.17 -23.99
N GLY A 518 -57.90 5.49 -24.09
CA GLY A 518 -58.62 6.35 -25.03
C GLY A 518 -57.65 7.35 -25.67
N GLU A 519 -57.58 7.33 -26.99
CA GLU A 519 -56.58 7.99 -27.83
C GLU A 519 -56.71 9.53 -27.89
N GLY A 520 -55.55 10.20 -27.96
CA GLY A 520 -55.37 11.40 -28.80
C GLY A 520 -55.33 12.78 -28.13
N LYS A 521 -54.13 13.26 -27.79
CA LYS A 521 -53.50 14.47 -28.38
C LYS A 521 -52.16 14.77 -27.69
N GLU A 522 -51.16 15.03 -28.52
CA GLU A 522 -49.83 15.51 -28.14
C GLU A 522 -49.92 16.83 -27.36
N GLU A 523 -49.50 16.85 -26.10
CA GLU A 523 -48.80 17.98 -25.47
C GLU A 523 -47.83 17.41 -24.41
N GLY A 524 -46.55 17.74 -24.53
CA GLY A 524 -45.51 17.34 -23.59
C GLY A 524 -45.68 18.01 -22.23
N GLY A 525 -45.78 17.22 -21.16
CA GLY A 525 -45.90 17.71 -19.80
C GLY A 525 -45.24 16.77 -18.79
N SER A 526 -43.91 16.83 -18.68
CA SER A 526 -43.20 16.31 -17.50
C SER A 526 -43.44 17.28 -16.35
N VAL A 527 -44.33 16.93 -15.42
CA VAL A 527 -44.62 17.74 -14.23
C VAL A 527 -43.46 17.59 -13.24
N GLY A 528 -42.66 18.65 -13.17
CA GLY A 528 -41.49 18.78 -12.32
C GLY A 528 -41.80 18.75 -10.82
N LYS A 529 -40.96 17.99 -10.10
CA LYS A 529 -40.67 18.20 -8.67
C LYS A 529 -39.26 18.76 -8.56
N SER A 530 -39.12 20.07 -8.81
CA SER A 530 -37.97 20.89 -8.37
C SER A 530 -38.07 22.38 -8.76
N ASP A 531 -39.13 22.82 -9.44
CA ASP A 531 -39.31 24.23 -9.80
C ASP A 531 -40.47 24.85 -9.03
N PHE A 532 -40.19 25.37 -7.83
CA PHE A 532 -41.08 26.38 -7.24
C PHE A 532 -40.27 27.46 -6.50
N PHE A 533 -40.32 28.68 -7.08
CA PHE A 533 -39.63 29.95 -6.78
C PHE A 533 -38.14 30.01 -7.15
N ILE A 534 -37.69 30.80 -8.15
CA ILE A 534 -37.81 32.26 -8.28
C ILE A 534 -37.97 32.65 -9.77
N SER A 535 -39.17 33.11 -10.15
CA SER A 535 -39.35 34.08 -11.24
C SER A 535 -39.88 35.35 -10.59
N GLY A 536 -39.00 36.34 -10.41
CA GLY A 536 -39.28 37.59 -9.72
C GLY A 536 -38.07 38.50 -9.79
N ASP A 537 -38.11 39.41 -10.76
CA ASP A 537 -37.19 40.49 -11.13
C ASP A 537 -36.00 40.87 -10.22
N GLY A 538 -34.81 40.91 -10.84
CA GLY A 538 -33.66 41.74 -10.46
C GLY A 538 -32.37 40.96 -10.14
N PRO A 539 -31.21 41.27 -10.77
CA PRO A 539 -29.97 40.57 -10.48
C PRO A 539 -29.42 41.01 -9.12
N ALA A 540 -29.53 40.16 -8.10
CA ALA A 540 -28.74 40.32 -6.89
C ALA A 540 -27.25 40.22 -7.26
N LYS A 541 -26.47 41.28 -7.03
CA LYS A 541 -25.06 41.44 -7.46
C LYS A 541 -24.03 40.43 -6.92
N ARG A 542 -24.45 39.34 -6.26
CA ARG A 542 -23.73 38.08 -6.02
C ARG A 542 -24.68 37.18 -5.21
N ALA A 543 -25.21 36.13 -5.83
CA ALA A 543 -25.99 35.14 -5.11
C ALA A 543 -25.10 34.51 -4.00
N VAL A 544 -25.52 34.64 -2.74
CA VAL A 544 -24.80 34.04 -1.62
C VAL A 544 -25.00 32.53 -1.68
N HIS A 545 -23.92 31.75 -1.75
CA HIS A 545 -23.98 30.28 -1.80
C HIS A 545 -24.73 29.73 -0.57
N MET A 546 -25.80 28.95 -0.80
CA MET A 546 -26.65 28.29 0.20
C MET A 546 -26.98 29.18 1.42
N PRO A 547 -27.74 30.28 1.25
CA PRO A 547 -28.07 31.19 2.34
C PRO A 547 -29.04 30.51 3.31
N GLY A 548 -28.84 30.70 4.63
CA GLY A 548 -29.65 30.05 5.67
C GLY A 548 -29.17 28.67 6.10
N TYR A 549 -28.25 28.04 5.38
CA TYR A 549 -27.60 26.79 5.79
C TYR A 549 -26.35 27.06 6.64
N PRO A 550 -25.97 26.12 7.54
CA PRO A 550 -24.78 26.25 8.36
C PRO A 550 -23.49 26.18 7.53
N GLU A 551 -22.44 26.88 7.95
CA GLU A 551 -21.19 27.01 7.19
C GLU A 551 -20.52 25.64 6.95
N TRP A 552 -20.58 24.72 7.92
CA TRP A 552 -20.02 23.37 7.76
C TRP A 552 -20.70 22.62 6.60
N TYR A 553 -22.03 22.65 6.49
CA TYR A 553 -22.76 21.95 5.43
C TYR A 553 -22.57 22.62 4.08
N ARG A 554 -22.62 23.96 4.07
CA ARG A 554 -22.34 24.75 2.87
C ARG A 554 -20.95 24.47 2.30
N SER A 555 -19.95 24.19 3.14
CA SER A 555 -18.61 23.84 2.69
C SER A 555 -18.55 22.47 1.97
N LEU A 556 -19.55 21.62 2.19
CA LEU A 556 -19.70 20.31 1.55
C LEU A 556 -20.54 20.36 0.26
N CYS A 557 -21.17 21.49 -0.06
CA CYS A 557 -21.95 21.68 -1.29
C CYS A 557 -21.11 22.32 -2.40
N MET A 558 -21.32 21.88 -3.65
CA MET A 558 -20.73 22.50 -4.84
C MET A 558 -21.39 23.85 -5.14
N ARG A 559 -20.64 24.79 -5.71
CA ARG A 559 -21.18 26.10 -6.08
C ARG A 559 -21.94 25.98 -7.39
N ARG A 560 -23.06 26.70 -7.51
CA ARG A 560 -23.84 26.74 -8.78
C ARG A 560 -23.06 27.23 -10.01
N SER A 561 -21.89 27.83 -9.79
CA SER A 561 -20.97 28.24 -10.86
C SER A 561 -20.12 27.09 -11.42
N ASP A 562 -20.11 25.92 -10.77
CA ASP A 562 -19.26 24.79 -11.15
C ASP A 562 -19.93 24.02 -12.31
N GLU A 563 -19.16 23.65 -13.34
CA GLU A 563 -19.68 23.00 -14.57
C GLU A 563 -20.37 21.64 -14.30
N GLN A 564 -19.98 20.95 -13.23
CA GLN A 564 -20.53 19.66 -12.79
C GLN A 564 -21.39 19.81 -11.52
N TRP A 565 -22.05 20.95 -11.35
CA TRP A 565 -22.88 21.21 -10.17
C TRP A 565 -23.95 20.13 -9.98
N CYS A 566 -24.06 19.65 -8.75
CA CYS A 566 -25.10 18.73 -8.31
C CYS A 566 -25.60 19.13 -6.91
N PRO A 567 -26.90 18.90 -6.63
CA PRO A 567 -27.50 19.27 -5.35
C PRO A 567 -27.00 18.41 -4.19
N GLY A 568 -26.97 19.00 -2.98
CA GLY A 568 -26.61 18.31 -1.73
C GLY A 568 -25.14 18.42 -1.32
N ALA A 569 -24.76 17.73 -0.25
CA ALA A 569 -23.42 17.72 0.34
C ALA A 569 -22.41 16.85 -0.45
N VAL A 570 -22.32 17.03 -1.77
CA VAL A 570 -21.58 16.14 -2.70
C VAL A 570 -20.06 16.09 -2.44
N LEU A 571 -19.48 17.07 -1.76
CA LEU A 571 -18.06 17.09 -1.43
C LEU A 571 -17.72 16.30 -0.16
N VAL A 572 -18.72 15.72 0.51
CA VAL A 572 -18.49 14.89 1.70
C VAL A 572 -17.74 13.60 1.34
N SER A 573 -16.76 13.24 2.17
CA SER A 573 -16.01 11.99 2.06
C SER A 573 -15.52 11.54 3.43
N ALA A 574 -15.14 10.26 3.55
CA ALA A 574 -14.52 9.70 4.75
C ALA A 574 -13.17 10.39 5.13
N GLN A 575 -12.62 11.25 4.27
CA GLN A 575 -11.42 12.04 4.56
C GLN A 575 -11.73 13.43 5.13
N THR A 576 -12.97 13.90 5.01
CA THR A 576 -13.36 15.21 5.54
C THR A 576 -13.39 15.18 7.08
N ARG A 577 -12.96 16.28 7.71
CA ARG A 577 -12.96 16.40 9.19
C ARG A 577 -14.36 16.31 9.81
N VAL A 578 -15.39 16.57 9.02
CA VAL A 578 -16.80 16.52 9.44
C VAL A 578 -17.33 15.07 9.46
N ALA A 579 -16.77 14.15 8.67
CA ALA A 579 -17.26 12.78 8.55
C ALA A 579 -17.28 12.00 9.88
N PRO A 580 -16.26 12.06 10.77
CA PRO A 580 -16.33 11.40 12.08
C PRO A 580 -17.46 11.91 12.98
N TYR A 581 -17.86 13.18 12.81
CA TYR A 581 -18.99 13.76 13.53
C TYR A 581 -20.33 13.31 12.97
N LEU A 582 -20.47 13.28 11.63
CA LEU A 582 -21.69 12.76 10.97
C LEU A 582 -21.92 11.27 11.26
N LEU A 583 -20.83 10.50 11.37
CA LEU A 583 -20.86 9.10 11.76
C LEU A 583 -21.05 8.90 13.27
N ARG A 584 -21.12 9.97 14.08
CA ARG A 584 -21.21 9.90 15.55
C ARG A 584 -20.20 8.89 16.11
N MET A 585 -18.94 9.02 15.70
CA MET A 585 -17.92 8.02 16.02
C MET A 585 -17.62 7.98 17.53
N LYS A 586 -17.44 6.77 18.05
CA LYS A 586 -17.18 6.46 19.45
C LYS A 586 -15.85 5.74 19.60
N TRP A 587 -15.09 6.07 20.64
CA TRP A 587 -13.93 5.32 21.09
C TRP A 587 -14.20 4.76 22.48
N LYS A 588 -14.19 3.43 22.64
CA LYS A 588 -14.57 2.73 23.89
C LYS A 588 -15.93 3.20 24.44
N GLY A 589 -16.88 3.49 23.56
CA GLY A 589 -18.21 4.00 23.92
C GLY A 589 -18.33 5.52 24.12
N PHE A 590 -17.21 6.25 24.12
CA PHE A 590 -17.19 7.71 24.33
C PHE A 590 -17.11 8.50 23.02
N PRO A 591 -17.75 9.68 22.91
CA PRO A 591 -17.73 10.48 21.68
C PRO A 591 -16.33 10.93 21.27
N LEU A 592 -16.03 10.83 19.96
CA LEU A 592 -14.83 11.44 19.40
C LEU A 592 -14.97 12.96 19.30
N HIS A 593 -13.88 13.66 19.58
CA HIS A 593 -13.77 15.10 19.52
C HIS A 593 -12.42 15.54 18.94
N TYR A 594 -12.44 16.56 18.08
CA TYR A 594 -11.24 17.20 17.54
C TYR A 594 -10.96 18.51 18.26
N HIS A 595 -9.80 18.59 18.91
CA HIS A 595 -9.27 19.80 19.53
C HIS A 595 -8.21 20.45 18.62
N ASN A 596 -8.20 21.79 18.52
CA ASN A 596 -7.33 22.49 17.56
C ASN A 596 -5.82 22.30 17.82
N SER A 597 -5.39 22.18 19.09
CA SER A 597 -3.99 21.95 19.44
C SER A 597 -3.64 20.48 19.66
N LEU A 598 -4.55 19.72 20.28
CA LEU A 598 -4.29 18.34 20.73
C LEU A 598 -4.68 17.28 19.67
N GLY A 599 -5.40 17.69 18.63
CA GLY A 599 -5.87 16.80 17.57
C GLY A 599 -7.10 15.99 17.96
N TRP A 600 -7.28 14.81 17.34
CA TRP A 600 -8.38 13.91 17.65
C TRP A 600 -8.18 13.19 18.99
N GLY A 601 -9.24 13.16 19.78
CA GLY A 601 -9.35 12.44 21.04
C GLY A 601 -10.78 11.97 21.28
N TYR A 602 -11.03 11.41 22.45
CA TYR A 602 -12.38 11.11 22.94
C TYR A 602 -12.67 11.89 24.22
N ILE A 603 -13.93 12.23 24.42
CA ILE A 603 -14.39 13.04 25.56
C ILE A 603 -15.19 12.20 26.55
N VAL A 604 -14.85 12.32 27.84
CA VAL A 604 -15.49 11.59 28.93
C VAL A 604 -16.16 12.59 29.87
N PRO A 605 -17.48 12.50 30.09
CA PRO A 605 -18.16 13.30 31.11
C PRO A 605 -17.56 13.11 32.50
N GLN A 606 -17.48 14.18 33.30
CA GLN A 606 -16.83 14.18 34.61
C GLN A 606 -17.53 13.30 35.66
N ASN A 607 -18.81 12.95 35.43
CA ASN A 607 -19.65 12.26 36.41
C ASN A 607 -19.70 10.73 36.22
N ILE A 608 -18.89 10.15 35.32
CA ILE A 608 -18.95 8.72 34.97
C ILE A 608 -18.00 7.91 35.85
N ARG A 609 -18.47 6.74 36.30
CA ARG A 609 -17.69 5.79 37.11
C ARG A 609 -16.91 4.80 36.22
N PRO A 610 -15.74 4.30 36.67
CA PRO A 610 -15.00 3.27 35.96
C PRO A 610 -15.86 2.01 35.73
N GLY A 611 -15.92 1.55 34.48
CA GLY A 611 -16.71 0.39 34.07
C GLY A 611 -18.12 0.71 33.53
N GLU A 612 -18.56 1.97 33.60
CA GLU A 612 -19.79 2.41 32.94
C GLU A 612 -19.57 2.61 31.43
N VAL A 613 -20.48 2.06 30.63
CA VAL A 613 -20.52 2.27 29.17
C VAL A 613 -21.70 3.19 28.86
N LEU A 614 -21.45 4.20 28.01
CA LEU A 614 -22.51 5.07 27.52
C LEU A 614 -23.24 4.40 26.37
N GLU A 615 -24.54 4.17 26.55
CA GLU A 615 -25.46 3.89 25.45
C GLU A 615 -26.00 5.20 24.90
N TRP A 616 -26.11 5.26 23.57
CA TRP A 616 -26.58 6.41 22.84
C TRP A 616 -27.74 5.95 21.98
N ASP A 617 -28.91 6.56 22.16
CA ASP A 617 -30.07 6.27 21.31
C ASP A 617 -29.96 7.00 19.95
N GLU A 618 -30.94 6.77 19.07
CA GLU A 618 -30.97 7.38 17.73
C GLU A 618 -31.07 8.92 17.76
N GLU A 619 -31.54 9.47 18.90
CA GLU A 619 -31.71 10.90 19.17
C GLU A 619 -30.49 11.55 19.84
N ASP A 620 -29.39 10.81 20.03
CA ASP A 620 -28.16 11.22 20.73
C ASP A 620 -28.33 11.43 22.25
N ASN A 621 -29.40 10.89 22.87
CA ASN A 621 -29.56 10.90 24.31
C ASN A 621 -28.62 9.89 24.98
N VAL A 622 -28.15 10.23 26.18
CA VAL A 622 -27.19 9.43 26.95
C VAL A 622 -27.92 8.55 27.97
N GLY A 623 -27.82 7.23 27.80
CA GLY A 623 -28.08 6.23 28.83
C GLY A 623 -26.78 5.74 29.48
N VAL A 624 -26.82 5.38 30.76
CA VAL A 624 -25.68 4.79 31.48
C VAL A 624 -26.04 3.36 31.88
N GLN A 625 -25.25 2.38 31.43
CA GLN A 625 -25.33 1.01 31.95
C GLN A 625 -24.13 0.72 32.87
N ILE A 626 -24.40 0.08 34.01
CA ILE A 626 -23.38 -0.48 34.90
C ILE A 626 -23.01 -1.86 34.35
N ALA A 627 -21.73 -2.10 34.07
CA ALA A 627 -21.25 -3.45 33.76
C ALA A 627 -21.48 -4.36 34.98
N GLY A 628 -22.57 -5.14 34.99
CA GLY A 628 -22.93 -6.02 36.09
C GLY A 628 -23.72 -7.24 35.63
N ASN A 629 -23.20 -8.42 35.98
CA ASN A 629 -23.83 -9.75 36.01
C ASN A 629 -25.34 -9.76 35.71
N SER A 630 -25.72 -10.42 34.62
CA SER A 630 -27.09 -10.88 34.42
C SER A 630 -27.38 -12.06 35.36
N ASP A 631 -27.80 -11.77 36.59
CA ASP A 631 -28.54 -12.74 37.38
C ASP A 631 -29.93 -12.89 36.77
N LYS A 632 -30.19 -14.10 36.27
CA LYS A 632 -31.48 -14.57 35.77
C LYS A 632 -32.49 -14.51 36.91
N ASN A 633 -33.56 -13.74 36.73
CA ASN A 633 -34.90 -14.10 37.19
C ASN A 633 -35.93 -13.08 36.69
N LEU A 634 -36.49 -13.33 35.50
CA LEU A 634 -37.90 -13.04 35.26
C LEU A 634 -38.51 -14.21 34.50
N SER A 635 -39.65 -14.63 35.04
CA SER A 635 -40.43 -15.82 34.81
C SER A 635 -40.88 -16.02 33.35
N HIS A 636 -40.64 -17.23 32.84
CA HIS A 636 -41.31 -17.77 31.66
C HIS A 636 -42.80 -18.03 31.91
N SER A 637 -43.63 -17.73 30.91
CA SER A 637 -44.62 -18.68 30.38
C SER A 637 -44.70 -18.53 28.85
N PRO A 638 -45.01 -19.61 28.10
CA PRO A 638 -44.18 -20.00 26.94
C PRO A 638 -44.95 -20.21 25.62
N LEU A 639 -44.15 -20.45 24.55
CA LEU A 639 -44.44 -21.07 23.24
C LEU A 639 -44.88 -20.13 22.09
N ASP A 640 -44.04 -19.96 21.06
CA ASP A 640 -43.96 -20.92 19.94
C ASP A 640 -42.64 -20.77 19.17
N ASP A 641 -42.13 -21.88 18.65
CA ASP A 641 -40.75 -22.13 18.26
C ASP A 641 -40.51 -21.96 16.74
N GLY A 642 -39.26 -21.63 16.36
CA GLY A 642 -38.86 -21.51 14.94
C GLY A 642 -37.36 -21.28 14.76
N GLU A 643 -36.63 -22.39 14.72
CA GLU A 643 -35.17 -22.61 14.74
C GLU A 643 -34.29 -21.85 13.71
N GLY A 644 -33.04 -21.58 14.10
CA GLY A 644 -31.97 -21.09 13.22
C GLY A 644 -30.62 -20.90 13.93
N GLU A 645 -29.81 -21.96 13.89
CA GLU A 645 -28.54 -22.27 14.57
C GLU A 645 -27.46 -21.18 14.70
N GLY A 646 -26.81 -21.16 15.88
CA GLY A 646 -25.61 -20.41 16.18
C GLY A 646 -24.33 -21.25 16.16
N ALA A 647 -23.20 -20.60 15.87
CA ALA A 647 -21.86 -21.13 16.13
C ALA A 647 -21.16 -20.24 17.17
N LEU A 648 -20.76 -20.88 18.27
CA LEU A 648 -20.20 -20.33 19.50
C LEU A 648 -18.70 -20.64 19.56
N PHE A 649 -17.85 -19.63 19.74
CA PHE A 649 -16.50 -19.71 20.34
C PHE A 649 -16.18 -18.28 20.80
N GLY A 650 -15.81 -17.92 22.02
CA GLY A 650 -15.21 -18.61 23.15
C GLY A 650 -14.27 -17.57 23.77
N ILE A 651 -14.70 -16.90 24.85
CA ILE A 651 -13.96 -15.83 25.53
C ILE A 651 -13.19 -16.47 26.67
N GLU A 652 -11.87 -16.30 26.70
CA GLU A 652 -11.07 -16.36 27.93
C GLU A 652 -10.18 -15.12 28.04
N ALA A 653 -10.16 -14.59 29.26
CA ALA A 653 -9.46 -13.40 29.68
C ALA A 653 -8.06 -13.76 30.20
N GLU A 654 -7.05 -12.95 29.86
CA GLU A 654 -5.84 -12.83 30.67
C GLU A 654 -5.47 -11.36 30.90
N VAL A 655 -5.23 -11.06 32.17
CA VAL A 655 -5.01 -9.75 32.77
C VAL A 655 -3.53 -9.64 33.17
N ASN A 656 -2.91 -8.51 32.83
CA ASN A 656 -1.74 -7.87 33.46
C ASN A 656 -0.52 -8.73 33.87
N VAL A 657 0.57 -8.60 33.12
CA VAL A 657 1.94 -8.54 33.68
C VAL A 657 2.79 -7.61 32.82
N PHE A 658 2.91 -6.32 33.15
CA PHE A 658 4.11 -5.51 32.85
C PHE A 658 4.09 -4.18 33.62
N ALA A 659 4.16 -4.27 34.95
CA ALA A 659 4.45 -3.13 35.81
C ALA A 659 5.35 -3.61 36.97
N LYS A 660 6.66 -3.60 36.76
CA LYS A 660 7.72 -3.54 37.79
C LYS A 660 9.09 -3.64 37.13
N SER A 661 9.73 -2.50 36.86
CA SER A 661 11.16 -2.30 37.11
C SER A 661 11.54 -0.88 36.71
N LYS A 662 11.63 0.01 37.71
CA LYS A 662 12.58 1.15 37.78
C LYS A 662 12.32 1.98 39.05
N ARG A 663 12.85 1.47 40.17
CA ARG A 663 13.51 2.21 41.25
C ARG A 663 14.87 1.49 41.36
N GLN A 664 16.03 2.10 41.53
CA GLN A 664 16.42 3.24 42.36
C GLN A 664 17.93 3.44 42.10
N VAL A 665 18.41 4.67 41.85
CA VAL A 665 19.73 5.12 42.33
C VAL A 665 19.59 6.61 42.67
N HIS A 666 19.83 6.93 43.94
CA HIS A 666 19.91 8.25 44.58
C HIS A 666 21.06 9.11 43.98
N HIS A 667 21.13 10.43 44.07
CA HIS A 667 21.25 11.24 45.29
C HIS A 667 21.05 12.73 44.99
N SER A 668 20.57 13.42 46.02
CA SER A 668 20.29 14.84 46.18
C SER A 668 21.52 15.74 46.18
N GLU A 669 21.34 17.01 45.80
CA GLU A 669 21.70 18.16 46.67
C GLU A 669 20.98 19.43 46.18
N LYS A 670 20.34 20.12 47.14
CA LYS A 670 19.75 21.45 46.99
C LYS A 670 20.78 22.44 47.54
N GLU A 671 21.00 23.56 46.86
CA GLU A 671 21.43 24.80 47.49
C GLU A 671 20.48 25.93 47.09
N GLU A 672 20.00 26.63 48.11
CA GLU A 672 19.21 27.85 48.04
C GLU A 672 20.16 29.05 47.95
N GLU A 673 19.90 29.99 47.04
CA GLU A 673 20.28 31.39 47.25
C GLU A 673 19.09 32.30 46.87
N LYS A 674 18.73 33.17 47.82
CA LYS A 674 17.78 34.28 47.70
C LYS A 674 18.55 35.56 47.44
N GLU A 675 17.91 36.46 46.68
CA GLU A 675 18.01 37.95 46.62
C GLU A 675 17.93 38.36 45.13
N ALA A 676 17.25 39.41 44.67
CA ALA A 676 16.21 40.31 45.17
C ALA A 676 15.70 41.11 43.95
N GLU A 677 14.38 41.32 43.90
CA GLU A 677 13.61 42.46 43.35
C GLU A 677 13.95 43.13 42.00
N GLY A 678 12.92 43.21 41.16
CA GLY A 678 12.81 44.07 39.98
C GLY A 678 11.43 43.93 39.34
N GLU A 679 10.40 44.48 39.98
CA GLU A 679 9.00 44.48 39.53
C GLU A 679 8.80 45.34 38.26
N GLY A 680 7.98 44.83 37.35
CA GLY A 680 7.49 45.50 36.15
C GLY A 680 6.45 44.61 35.45
N GLU A 681 5.19 44.80 35.83
CA GLU A 681 4.03 43.94 35.57
C GLU A 681 3.71 43.71 34.08
N GLY A 682 3.53 42.44 33.72
CA GLY A 682 2.88 41.97 32.50
C GLY A 682 2.35 40.55 32.74
N GLU A 683 1.04 40.42 32.97
CA GLU A 683 0.37 39.17 33.31
C GLU A 683 0.45 38.13 32.17
N GLY A 684 1.44 37.24 32.26
CA GLY A 684 1.57 36.02 31.48
C GLY A 684 1.68 34.80 32.41
N GLY A 685 0.60 34.51 33.14
CA GLY A 685 0.57 33.39 34.09
C GLY A 685 0.51 32.03 33.40
N THR A 686 1.66 31.38 33.23
CA THR A 686 1.74 29.95 32.90
C THR A 686 1.33 29.14 34.14
N LYS A 687 0.04 28.79 34.24
CA LYS A 687 -0.44 27.86 35.29
C LYS A 687 0.23 26.49 35.10
N ARG A 688 0.91 26.02 36.14
CA ARG A 688 1.44 24.66 36.27
C ARG A 688 0.26 23.70 36.13
N ARG A 689 0.27 22.84 35.10
CA ARG A 689 -0.79 21.85 34.84
C ARG A 689 -0.71 20.76 35.91
N GLU A 690 -1.77 20.56 36.66
CA GLU A 690 -1.90 19.45 37.60
C GLU A 690 -2.43 18.22 36.86
N ASN A 691 -1.75 17.09 36.98
CA ASN A 691 -2.20 15.85 36.37
C ASN A 691 -3.48 15.37 37.05
N ILE A 692 -4.59 15.29 36.32
CA ILE A 692 -5.85 14.77 36.83
C ILE A 692 -5.81 13.25 36.67
N GLU A 693 -5.65 12.54 37.79
CA GLU A 693 -5.86 11.08 37.83
C GLU A 693 -7.37 10.80 37.71
N THR A 694 -7.79 10.28 36.56
CA THR A 694 -9.14 9.78 36.37
C THR A 694 -9.15 8.25 36.37
N PRO A 695 -10.29 7.61 36.64
CA PRO A 695 -10.43 6.17 36.52
C PRO A 695 -10.21 5.60 35.11
N PHE A 696 -10.13 6.47 34.10
CA PHE A 696 -9.91 6.13 32.69
C PHE A 696 -8.49 6.42 32.20
N GLY A 697 -7.61 6.93 33.08
CA GLY A 697 -6.23 7.33 32.80
C GLY A 697 -5.89 8.72 33.35
N THR A 698 -4.63 9.12 33.25
CA THR A 698 -4.20 10.50 33.56
C THR A 698 -4.44 11.41 32.37
N THR A 699 -5.12 12.53 32.58
CA THR A 699 -5.23 13.61 31.58
C THR A 699 -5.05 14.97 32.26
N ASP A 700 -4.46 15.90 31.53
CA ASP A 700 -4.28 17.29 31.97
C ASP A 700 -5.25 18.23 31.23
N ASP A 701 -6.04 17.67 30.29
CA ASP A 701 -6.80 18.43 29.32
C ASP A 701 -8.31 18.31 29.59
N VAL A 702 -8.92 19.45 29.89
CA VAL A 702 -10.37 19.62 30.04
C VAL A 702 -10.89 20.43 28.87
N VAL A 703 -11.95 19.96 28.23
CA VAL A 703 -12.56 20.61 27.07
C VAL A 703 -13.98 21.06 27.41
N HIS A 704 -14.29 22.31 27.07
CA HIS A 704 -15.64 22.88 27.17
C HIS A 704 -16.29 22.86 25.79
N LEU A 705 -17.41 22.14 25.66
CA LEU A 705 -18.18 22.11 24.42
C LEU A 705 -19.05 23.37 24.28
N ARG A 706 -19.51 23.66 23.05
CA ARG A 706 -20.35 24.83 22.76
C ARG A 706 -21.70 24.85 23.50
N ASN A 707 -22.11 23.72 24.07
CA ASN A 707 -23.30 23.59 24.90
C ASN A 707 -23.06 23.93 26.40
N GLY A 708 -21.85 24.38 26.77
CA GLY A 708 -21.50 24.76 28.13
C GLY A 708 -21.15 23.59 29.06
N LYS A 709 -21.16 22.34 28.57
CA LYS A 709 -20.76 21.16 29.34
C LYS A 709 -19.24 20.95 29.27
N THR A 710 -18.68 20.45 30.38
CA THR A 710 -17.24 20.22 30.56
C THR A 710 -16.93 18.73 30.55
N TYR A 711 -15.88 18.34 29.82
CA TYR A 711 -15.47 16.95 29.64
C TYR A 711 -13.97 16.80 29.86
N TYR A 712 -13.55 15.62 30.33
CA TYR A 712 -12.15 15.20 30.25
C TYR A 712 -11.82 14.79 28.82
N PHE A 713 -10.66 15.20 28.31
CA PHE A 713 -10.21 14.89 26.96
C PHE A 713 -9.04 13.90 26.99
N PHE A 714 -9.13 12.86 26.16
CA PHE A 714 -8.06 11.88 26.00
C PHE A 714 -7.67 11.78 24.54
N LYS A 715 -6.40 12.07 24.24
CA LYS A 715 -5.87 12.03 22.88
C LYS A 715 -5.88 10.61 22.32
N LEU A 716 -6.23 10.46 21.04
CA LEU A 716 -6.16 9.16 20.37
C LEU A 716 -4.70 8.70 20.19
N PRO A 717 -4.42 7.40 20.36
CA PRO A 717 -3.08 6.87 20.18
C PRO A 717 -2.68 6.95 18.70
N HIS A 718 -1.49 7.53 18.44
CA HIS A 718 -0.90 7.57 17.11
C HIS A 718 0.13 6.45 16.95
N LYS A 719 0.13 5.79 15.78
CA LYS A 719 1.01 4.64 15.47
C LYS A 719 2.51 4.92 15.64
N ASP A 720 2.91 6.18 15.43
CA ASP A 720 4.31 6.63 15.48
C ASP A 720 4.69 7.29 16.83
N GLY A 721 3.82 7.25 17.84
CA GLY A 721 4.08 7.75 19.20
C GLY A 721 2.99 8.68 19.75
N SER A 722 2.84 8.76 21.09
CA SER A 722 1.80 9.51 21.80
C SER A 722 1.78 11.02 21.53
N GLU A 723 2.96 11.59 21.26
CA GLU A 723 3.12 13.03 21.03
C GLU A 723 2.52 13.50 19.69
N LEU A 724 2.32 12.60 18.73
CA LEU A 724 1.83 12.95 17.40
C LEU A 724 0.30 12.98 17.34
N ASN A 725 -0.23 13.91 16.56
CA ASN A 725 -1.69 14.06 16.39
C ASN A 725 -2.20 13.09 15.33
N VAL A 726 -3.31 12.41 15.63
CA VAL A 726 -4.06 11.64 14.65
C VAL A 726 -4.65 12.60 13.61
N GLY A 727 -4.44 12.31 12.33
CA GLY A 727 -5.00 13.09 11.22
C GLY A 727 -6.46 12.74 10.94
N ASN A 728 -6.73 11.47 10.65
CA ASN A 728 -8.07 10.96 10.32
C ASN A 728 -8.36 9.66 11.11
N PRO A 729 -9.41 9.60 11.95
CA PRO A 729 -9.79 8.39 12.68
C PRO A 729 -10.39 7.29 11.77
N LEU A 730 -10.69 7.59 10.51
CA LEU A 730 -11.11 6.62 9.49
C LEU A 730 -9.95 6.09 8.62
N ALA A 731 -8.71 6.36 9.03
CA ALA A 731 -7.51 5.91 8.33
C ALA A 731 -7.22 4.42 8.55
N LYS A 732 -6.38 3.84 7.67
CA LYS A 732 -5.96 2.43 7.71
C LYS A 732 -5.39 1.99 9.07
N SER A 733 -4.75 2.90 9.82
CA SER A 733 -4.18 2.58 11.13
C SER A 733 -5.22 2.22 12.20
N PHE A 734 -6.49 2.57 11.98
CA PHE A 734 -7.59 2.34 12.92
C PHE A 734 -8.48 1.14 12.56
N LEU A 735 -8.16 0.39 11.50
CA LEU A 735 -8.98 -0.75 11.05
C LEU A 735 -9.12 -1.82 12.13
N HIS A 736 -8.03 -2.16 12.83
CA HIS A 736 -8.06 -3.11 13.93
C HIS A 736 -8.96 -2.64 15.08
N GLN A 737 -8.96 -1.33 15.38
CA GLN A 737 -9.84 -0.76 16.39
C GLN A 737 -11.30 -0.76 15.96
N MET A 738 -11.59 -0.68 14.66
CA MET A 738 -12.94 -0.85 14.12
C MET A 738 -13.40 -2.31 14.22
N GLU A 739 -12.52 -3.28 13.91
CA GLU A 739 -12.81 -4.71 13.98
C GLU A 739 -13.00 -5.20 15.42
N THR A 740 -12.17 -4.73 16.35
CA THR A 740 -12.27 -5.09 17.79
C THR A 740 -13.42 -4.40 18.51
N GLY A 741 -14.17 -3.52 17.84
CA GLY A 741 -15.25 -2.74 18.46
C GLY A 741 -14.77 -1.61 19.38
N THR A 742 -13.46 -1.32 19.41
CA THR A 742 -12.92 -0.16 20.15
C THR A 742 -13.38 1.15 19.51
N LEU A 743 -13.48 1.20 18.17
CA LEU A 743 -13.91 2.34 17.39
C LEU A 743 -15.22 2.01 16.65
N THR A 744 -16.33 2.60 17.07
CA THR A 744 -17.67 2.29 16.55
C THR A 744 -18.41 3.56 16.12
N SER A 745 -19.60 3.40 15.55
CA SER A 745 -20.49 4.50 15.15
C SER A 745 -21.78 4.45 15.97
N ALA A 746 -22.27 5.61 16.42
CA ALA A 746 -23.61 5.77 16.99
C ALA A 746 -24.67 6.18 15.93
N ALA A 747 -24.31 6.31 14.65
CA ALA A 747 -25.23 6.65 13.56
C ALA A 747 -26.01 5.42 13.02
N GLY A 748 -26.39 4.51 13.93
CA GLY A 748 -27.17 3.31 13.64
C GLY A 748 -26.57 2.40 12.55
N ARG A 749 -27.46 1.75 11.79
CA ARG A 749 -27.09 0.81 10.71
C ARG A 749 -26.33 1.49 9.57
N LEU A 750 -26.65 2.75 9.27
CA LEU A 750 -25.99 3.53 8.21
C LEU A 750 -24.52 3.78 8.55
N GLY A 751 -24.24 4.23 9.77
CA GLY A 751 -22.88 4.48 10.24
C GLY A 751 -22.03 3.21 10.26
N GLN A 752 -22.59 2.10 10.77
CA GLN A 752 -21.88 0.82 10.77
C GLN A 752 -21.58 0.32 9.36
N ARG A 753 -22.53 0.43 8.42
CA ARG A 753 -22.31 0.08 7.01
C ARG A 753 -21.21 0.92 6.38
N ILE A 754 -21.16 2.23 6.64
CA ILE A 754 -20.08 3.10 6.14
C ILE A 754 -18.72 2.68 6.70
N LEU A 755 -18.63 2.33 7.99
CA LEU A 755 -17.38 1.85 8.59
C LEU A 755 -16.92 0.55 7.92
N THR A 756 -17.81 -0.43 7.75
CA THR A 756 -17.51 -1.70 7.06
C THR A 756 -17.03 -1.47 5.63
N LEU A 757 -17.71 -0.62 4.86
CA LEU A 757 -17.33 -0.31 3.48
C LEU A 757 -15.99 0.43 3.42
N ASN A 758 -15.77 1.44 4.27
CA ASN A 758 -14.50 2.17 4.32
C ASN A 758 -13.34 1.24 4.71
N SER A 759 -13.57 0.28 5.59
CA SER A 759 -12.58 -0.75 5.93
C SER A 759 -12.25 -1.63 4.74
N ALA A 760 -13.26 -2.12 4.01
CA ALA A 760 -13.08 -2.96 2.83
C ALA A 760 -12.24 -2.25 1.74
N ILE A 761 -12.53 -0.97 1.45
CA ILE A 761 -11.81 -0.23 0.39
C ILE A 761 -10.49 0.38 0.85
N SER A 762 -10.17 0.39 2.16
CA SER A 762 -8.98 1.07 2.68
C SER A 762 -7.67 0.47 2.19
N PHE A 763 -7.62 -0.84 2.00
CA PHE A 763 -6.45 -1.52 1.43
C PHE A 763 -6.27 -1.14 -0.05
N TRP A 764 -7.32 -1.27 -0.86
CA TRP A 764 -7.29 -0.89 -2.27
C TRP A 764 -6.87 0.57 -2.42
N ARG A 765 -7.50 1.51 -1.70
CA ARG A 765 -7.11 2.94 -1.70
C ARG A 765 -5.62 3.19 -1.46
N SER A 766 -4.95 2.36 -0.65
CA SER A 766 -3.51 2.48 -0.34
C SER A 766 -2.57 1.79 -1.35
N ALA A 767 -3.09 0.86 -2.16
CA ALA A 767 -2.33 0.08 -3.12
C ALA A 767 -2.65 0.48 -4.58
N ARG A 768 -3.84 1.03 -4.82
CA ARG A 768 -4.44 1.33 -6.12
C ARG A 768 -3.47 1.97 -7.10
N GLN A 769 -2.89 3.11 -6.73
CA GLN A 769 -1.95 3.81 -7.60
C GLN A 769 -0.75 2.93 -7.99
N ARG A 770 -0.17 2.18 -7.04
CA ARG A 770 0.97 1.29 -7.30
C ARG A 770 0.62 0.07 -8.15
N ILE A 771 -0.64 -0.37 -8.15
CA ILE A 771 -1.13 -1.48 -8.97
C ILE A 771 -1.43 -0.97 -10.39
N LEU A 772 -2.04 0.21 -10.51
CA LEU A 772 -2.35 0.84 -11.79
C LEU A 772 -1.11 1.31 -12.55
N GLU A 773 -0.06 1.75 -11.83
CA GLU A 773 1.25 2.17 -12.39
C GLU A 773 2.21 0.98 -12.61
N GLN A 774 1.71 -0.26 -12.66
CA GLN A 774 2.56 -1.40 -12.98
C GLN A 774 2.90 -1.43 -14.46
N PHE A 775 4.20 -1.55 -14.74
CA PHE A 775 4.69 -1.67 -16.10
C PHE A 775 4.50 -3.11 -16.62
N VAL A 776 3.46 -3.30 -17.42
CA VAL A 776 3.12 -4.59 -18.06
C VAL A 776 3.54 -4.58 -19.53
N VAL A 777 4.19 -5.66 -19.96
CA VAL A 777 4.59 -5.89 -21.35
C VAL A 777 3.84 -7.11 -21.88
N TRP A 778 3.14 -6.94 -23.00
CA TRP A 778 2.38 -8.00 -23.65
C TRP A 778 3.20 -8.67 -24.74
N GLU A 779 3.10 -9.99 -24.82
CA GLU A 779 3.56 -10.74 -25.99
C GLU A 779 2.66 -10.41 -27.18
N GLU A 780 3.27 -10.23 -28.35
CA GLU A 780 2.52 -10.01 -29.57
C GLU A 780 1.82 -11.30 -29.98
N LYS A 781 0.55 -11.19 -30.39
CA LYS A 781 -0.10 -12.31 -31.05
C LYS A 781 0.59 -12.51 -32.39
N ASP A 782 1.38 -13.59 -32.49
CA ASP A 782 1.87 -14.07 -33.77
C ASP A 782 0.66 -14.32 -34.67
N ASN A 783 0.45 -13.45 -35.66
CA ASN A 783 -0.54 -13.67 -36.72
C ASN A 783 -0.10 -14.77 -37.70
N SER A 784 0.95 -15.53 -37.39
CA SER A 784 1.36 -16.72 -38.11
C SER A 784 0.70 -17.95 -37.48
N SER A 785 -0.32 -18.47 -38.17
CA SER A 785 -1.05 -19.70 -37.85
C SER A 785 -0.20 -20.99 -37.94
N GLU A 786 1.11 -20.93 -37.74
CA GLU A 786 2.02 -22.08 -37.90
C GLU A 786 2.80 -22.44 -36.63
N ASN A 787 2.76 -21.64 -35.56
CA ASN A 787 3.60 -21.89 -34.38
C ASN A 787 2.94 -22.69 -33.24
N SER A 788 1.69 -23.16 -33.42
CA SER A 788 0.95 -23.91 -32.39
C SER A 788 1.58 -25.26 -32.03
N ASP A 789 2.56 -25.73 -32.80
CA ASP A 789 3.32 -26.96 -32.52
C ASP A 789 4.58 -26.76 -31.68
N ARG A 790 5.06 -25.52 -31.47
CA ARG A 790 6.25 -25.26 -30.61
C ARG A 790 5.93 -25.26 -29.11
N LEU A 791 4.69 -25.00 -28.71
CA LEU A 791 4.25 -25.04 -27.30
C LEU A 791 3.95 -26.46 -26.76
N LYS A 792 4.15 -27.50 -27.59
CA LYS A 792 3.94 -28.91 -27.21
C LYS A 792 5.23 -29.73 -27.03
N LYS A 793 6.41 -29.11 -27.12
CA LYS A 793 7.72 -29.72 -26.81
C LYS A 793 8.46 -28.86 -25.80
#